data_AF-A0A926C950-F1
#
_entry.id   AF-A0A926C950-F1
#
_cell.length_a   1.000
_cell.length_b   1.000
_cell.length_c   1.000
_cell.angle_alpha   90.00
_cell.angle_beta   90.00
_cell.angle_gamma   90.00
#
_symmetry.space_group_name_H-M   'P 1'
#
loop_
_entity.id
_entity.type
_entity.pdbx_description
1 polymer ?
#
loop_
_entity_poly.entity_id
_entity_poly.type
_entity_poly.pdbx_seq_one_letter_code
_entity_poly.pdbx_strand_id
1 'polypeptide(L)'
;MQAVTTDSSTDLAAAPREHFGYLPGLDGLRALAVIAVLCYHAGLNVYGGYLGVESFFAISGFLITSLLLHEWERHGKLDLVNFWMRRARRLLPALFLVLAATLLASAILLPETMSELSSATVAAVVYLMNWFLIVTQQSYFDAVERPPLLQHLWSLAIEEQFYLLWPLLVGLGLRVLHKRGLLIATLLAVAASFAAMLAQYDPGADPSRVYYGTDTRAAGLLVGAALALVWSPEQAAAASRRRAIMYDVVGILGLATLIIAYLLLNDQLPLMYRGGFLFVSIITTLIIAVATHPAARATPRVLELAPLRWVGQRSYGLYLWHWPIFQLTRPGIDLPFDDWLVQVLRFGLAFGLAALSYTLVEQPIRQGALGQVWGWLRTRRAATGTAPARWSAALATILLLLGISGVAAGITQGAISTARAERALVQAQAEPEIIQPNATPSAPAATAAAAPAANAPTSQADATVEPTAQPEAAFDPALAERLQAVLDAAVADGAIPGATLSVQLPDGSNWTGASGLADRAAGTPMQPDTLVRVGSLSKMFTAVAVLQLAEAGTVDLDAPVATYLPDLLPNGDAITVRNLLQHTSGLYDYLEDRRFVTQAYSEPARVWTPRELVDYATQFPSSFAPGTEGSWDYSNTNYVILGMLVEQVSGNALAQELAQRIFTPLELAHTFSVTDTIEGAQARGYSRDDDQTDVAFSVAFGTANIVTTAGDLRRFGSALVGGELLQPASLAQMQQFVDGKGQYDMPDLGYGLGLMSNRLLLAGQDTPLPVIGHIGGFGGFRAALWYAPERQALVALSVNQTAVDPNDLAAQVMEIIAE
;
A
#
# COMPACT_ATOMS: atom_id res chain seq x y z
N MET A 1 65.69 68.80 1.73
CA MET A 1 65.72 67.73 2.75
C MET A 1 64.43 66.95 2.60
N GLN A 2 64.53 65.68 2.17
CA GLN A 2 63.47 64.66 2.01
C GLN A 2 62.38 64.94 0.96
N ALA A 3 61.77 63.98 0.27
CA ALA A 3 62.10 62.61 -0.14
C ALA A 3 61.00 62.23 -1.16
N VAL A 4 61.37 61.58 -2.25
CA VAL A 4 60.45 60.92 -3.19
C VAL A 4 60.05 59.58 -2.57
N THR A 5 58.75 59.29 -2.46
CA THR A 5 58.23 57.91 -2.42
C THR A 5 56.87 57.88 -3.11
N THR A 6 56.79 57.01 -4.11
CA THR A 6 55.62 56.51 -4.82
C THR A 6 54.74 55.66 -3.90
N ASP A 7 53.42 55.76 -3.99
CA ASP A 7 52.55 54.66 -3.60
C ASP A 7 51.51 54.38 -4.69
N SER A 8 51.67 53.19 -5.27
CA SER A 8 50.83 52.55 -6.24
C SER A 8 49.76 51.75 -5.50
N SER A 9 48.55 52.30 -5.37
CA SER A 9 47.37 51.49 -5.05
C SER A 9 46.63 51.18 -6.34
N THR A 10 46.99 50.05 -6.93
CA THR A 10 46.23 49.37 -7.97
C THR A 10 44.83 49.09 -7.47
N ASP A 11 43.84 49.68 -8.15
CA ASP A 11 42.44 49.26 -8.16
C ASP A 11 42.38 47.74 -8.39
N LEU A 12 42.18 46.98 -7.32
CA LEU A 12 41.79 45.57 -7.41
C LEU A 12 40.33 45.54 -7.84
N ALA A 13 40.12 45.67 -9.16
CA ALA A 13 38.91 45.28 -9.83
C ALA A 13 38.53 43.86 -9.36
N ALA A 14 37.49 43.77 -8.54
CA ALA A 14 36.89 42.51 -8.16
C ALA A 14 36.41 41.81 -9.44
N ALA A 15 37.13 40.78 -9.86
CA ALA A 15 36.75 39.94 -10.99
C ALA A 15 35.31 39.43 -10.82
N PRO A 16 34.51 39.35 -11.89
CA PRO A 16 33.14 38.87 -11.79
C PRO A 16 33.17 37.39 -11.36
N ARG A 17 32.56 37.07 -10.22
CA ARG A 17 32.34 35.69 -9.79
C ARG A 17 31.21 35.08 -10.63
N GLU A 18 31.50 34.69 -11.88
CA GLU A 18 30.51 34.03 -12.72
C GLU A 18 30.32 32.57 -12.26
N HIS A 19 29.28 32.35 -11.45
CA HIS A 19 28.72 31.04 -11.11
C HIS A 19 28.24 30.32 -12.39
N PHE A 20 28.14 28.99 -12.35
CA PHE A 20 27.33 28.22 -13.30
C PHE A 20 25.97 28.94 -13.46
N GLY A 21 25.64 29.35 -14.69
CA GLY A 21 24.51 30.24 -14.96
C GLY A 21 23.18 29.69 -14.43
N TYR A 22 22.32 30.58 -13.92
CA TYR A 22 20.96 30.19 -13.51
C TYR A 22 20.18 29.66 -14.72
N LEU A 23 19.61 28.45 -14.60
CA LEU A 23 18.86 27.76 -15.66
C LEU A 23 17.36 27.76 -15.34
N PRO A 24 16.61 28.82 -15.71
CA PRO A 24 15.21 28.98 -15.32
C PRO A 24 14.28 27.91 -15.89
N GLY A 25 14.58 27.32 -17.05
CA GLY A 25 13.80 26.21 -17.61
C GLY A 25 13.76 24.96 -16.72
N LEU A 26 14.78 24.73 -15.88
CA LEU A 26 14.78 23.61 -14.94
C LEU A 26 13.83 23.85 -13.77
N ASP A 27 13.61 25.10 -13.35
CA ASP A 27 12.58 25.41 -12.35
C ASP A 27 11.19 25.07 -12.91
N GLY A 28 10.93 25.37 -14.19
CA GLY A 28 9.69 24.99 -14.84
C GLY A 28 9.42 23.49 -14.85
N LEU A 29 10.45 22.70 -15.17
CA LEU A 29 10.33 21.24 -15.17
C LEU A 29 10.10 20.68 -13.77
N ARG A 30 10.79 21.24 -12.75
CA ARG A 30 10.53 20.93 -11.33
C ARG A 30 9.10 21.28 -10.92
N ALA A 31 8.52 22.35 -11.46
CA ALA A 31 7.16 22.76 -11.18
C ALA A 31 6.14 21.74 -11.69
N LEU A 32 6.31 21.29 -12.94
CA LEU A 32 5.45 20.24 -13.51
C LEU A 32 5.52 18.96 -12.68
N ALA A 33 6.74 18.54 -12.32
CA ALA A 33 6.96 17.34 -11.51
C ALA A 33 6.28 17.44 -10.12
N VAL A 34 6.46 18.54 -9.37
CA VAL A 34 5.84 18.67 -8.05
C VAL A 34 4.32 18.81 -8.13
N ILE A 35 3.79 19.51 -9.13
CA ILE A 35 2.32 19.61 -9.32
C ILE A 35 1.74 18.22 -9.57
N ALA A 36 2.37 17.41 -10.42
CA ALA A 36 1.93 16.05 -10.69
C ALA A 36 1.91 15.19 -9.41
N VAL A 37 2.98 15.25 -8.60
CA VAL A 37 3.04 14.55 -7.30
C VAL A 37 1.92 14.99 -6.36
N LEU A 38 1.70 16.30 -6.22
CA LEU A 38 0.63 16.83 -5.37
C LEU A 38 -0.75 16.38 -5.85
N CYS A 39 -1.02 16.39 -7.16
CA CYS A 39 -2.29 15.93 -7.70
C CYS A 39 -2.51 14.43 -7.47
N TYR A 40 -1.47 13.62 -7.67
CA TYR A 40 -1.52 12.18 -7.39
C TYR A 40 -1.79 11.89 -5.91
N HIS A 41 -1.04 12.50 -4.98
CA HIS A 41 -1.28 12.32 -3.54
C HIS A 41 -2.60 12.94 -3.05
N ALA A 42 -3.18 13.88 -3.80
CA ALA A 42 -4.50 14.40 -3.51
C ALA A 42 -5.61 13.42 -3.97
N GLY A 43 -5.31 12.35 -4.72
CA GLY A 43 -6.32 11.45 -5.27
C GLY A 43 -7.06 12.02 -6.49
N LEU A 44 -6.48 13.04 -7.15
CA LEU A 44 -7.01 13.56 -8.42
C LEU A 44 -6.63 12.60 -9.57
N ASN A 45 -7.32 12.71 -10.70
CA ASN A 45 -7.14 11.87 -11.91
C ASN A 45 -5.80 12.12 -12.63
N VAL A 46 -4.68 11.92 -11.93
CA VAL A 46 -3.29 12.06 -12.38
C VAL A 46 -2.56 10.79 -11.94
N TYR A 47 -2.91 9.66 -12.55
CA TYR A 47 -2.50 8.31 -12.10
C TYR A 47 -0.98 8.13 -12.05
N GLY A 48 -0.25 8.79 -12.96
CA GLY A 48 1.20 8.75 -13.05
C GLY A 48 1.92 9.89 -12.33
N GLY A 49 1.26 10.66 -11.47
CA GLY A 49 1.90 11.82 -10.83
C GLY A 49 3.08 11.47 -9.92
N TYR A 50 3.16 10.23 -9.41
CA TYR A 50 4.33 9.70 -8.70
C TYR A 50 5.61 9.73 -9.55
N LEU A 51 5.50 9.67 -10.89
CA LEU A 51 6.63 9.79 -11.83
C LEU A 51 7.28 11.19 -11.81
N GLY A 52 6.63 12.19 -11.18
CA GLY A 52 7.28 13.47 -10.89
C GLY A 52 8.55 13.30 -10.06
N VAL A 53 8.59 12.33 -9.14
CA VAL A 53 9.80 11.97 -8.37
C VAL A 53 10.92 11.50 -9.29
N GLU A 54 10.60 10.70 -10.30
CA GLU A 54 11.57 10.21 -11.29
C GLU A 54 12.17 11.38 -12.10
N SER A 55 11.33 12.36 -12.45
CA SER A 55 11.82 13.59 -13.09
C SER A 55 12.74 14.40 -12.16
N PHE A 56 12.44 14.47 -10.85
CA PHE A 56 13.34 15.09 -9.88
C PHE A 56 14.70 14.40 -9.82
N PHE A 57 14.74 13.06 -9.82
CA PHE A 57 15.98 12.30 -9.86
C PHE A 57 16.84 12.65 -11.07
N ALA A 58 16.28 12.64 -12.28
CA ALA A 58 17.01 13.02 -13.49
C ALA A 58 17.54 14.48 -13.44
N ILE A 59 16.72 15.43 -12.96
CA ILE A 59 17.13 16.84 -12.80
C ILE A 59 18.28 16.98 -11.79
N SER A 60 18.18 16.30 -10.65
CA SER A 60 19.19 16.37 -9.59
C SER A 60 20.50 15.73 -10.02
N GLY A 61 20.46 14.57 -10.66
CA GLY A 61 21.64 13.93 -11.24
C GLY A 61 22.39 14.85 -12.21
N PHE A 62 21.66 15.52 -13.10
CA PHE A 62 22.23 16.49 -14.05
C PHE A 62 22.85 17.70 -13.34
N LEU A 63 22.13 18.34 -12.43
CA LEU A 63 22.58 19.56 -11.74
C LEU A 63 23.79 19.31 -10.83
N ILE A 64 23.74 18.25 -10.02
CA ILE A 64 24.83 17.88 -9.10
C ILE A 64 26.10 17.62 -9.91
N THR A 65 26.01 16.81 -10.95
CA THR A 65 27.16 16.44 -11.78
C THR A 65 27.70 17.63 -12.56
N SER A 66 26.83 18.48 -13.13
CA SER A 66 27.25 19.69 -13.85
C SER A 66 28.03 20.66 -12.95
N LEU A 67 27.58 20.86 -11.71
CA LEU A 67 28.29 21.70 -10.74
C LEU A 67 29.68 21.16 -10.40
N LEU A 68 29.80 19.84 -10.20
CA LEU A 68 31.08 19.18 -9.90
C LEU A 68 32.04 19.25 -11.08
N LEU A 69 31.56 18.99 -12.30
CA LEU A 69 32.36 19.08 -13.51
C LEU A 69 32.87 20.49 -13.75
N HIS A 70 32.02 21.50 -13.55
CA HIS A 70 32.41 22.90 -13.69
C HIS A 70 33.47 23.33 -12.67
N GLU A 71 33.33 22.89 -11.42
CA GLU A 71 34.32 23.15 -10.37
C GLU A 71 35.66 22.46 -10.68
N TRP A 72 35.62 21.21 -11.15
CA TRP A 72 36.80 20.47 -11.58
C TRP A 72 37.50 21.10 -12.77
N GLU A 73 36.76 21.46 -13.82
CA GLU A 73 37.31 22.09 -15.04
C GLU A 73 37.97 23.44 -14.72
N ARG A 74 37.48 24.16 -13.71
CA ARG A 74 38.05 25.45 -13.28
C ARG A 74 39.23 25.34 -12.31
N HIS A 75 39.19 24.43 -11.35
CA HIS A 75 40.15 24.42 -10.23
C HIS A 75 41.04 23.15 -10.19
N GLY A 76 40.75 22.13 -11.00
CA GLY A 76 41.44 20.83 -10.96
C GLY A 76 41.22 20.04 -9.67
N LYS A 77 40.34 20.50 -8.78
CA LYS A 77 39.99 19.87 -7.50
C LYS A 77 38.57 20.23 -7.10
N LEU A 78 37.95 19.38 -6.28
CA LEU A 78 36.61 19.60 -5.72
C LEU A 78 36.72 20.06 -4.26
N ASP A 79 36.04 21.15 -3.91
CA ASP A 79 35.83 21.61 -2.55
C ASP A 79 34.53 21.02 -1.99
N LEU A 80 34.63 19.76 -1.57
CA LEU A 80 33.48 18.98 -1.10
C LEU A 80 32.83 19.58 0.14
N VAL A 81 33.63 20.18 1.03
CA VAL A 81 33.10 20.83 2.25
C VAL A 81 32.19 21.98 1.88
N ASN A 82 32.65 22.89 1.01
CA ASN A 82 31.81 24.00 0.56
C ASN A 82 30.63 23.52 -0.30
N PHE A 83 30.81 22.46 -1.09
CA PHE A 83 29.74 21.83 -1.86
C PHE A 83 28.60 21.32 -0.97
N TRP A 84 28.91 20.56 0.09
CA TRP A 84 27.92 20.06 1.05
C TRP A 84 27.33 21.18 1.91
N MET A 85 28.15 22.15 2.35
CA MET A 85 27.65 23.30 3.13
C MET A 85 26.69 24.20 2.36
N ARG A 86 26.83 24.32 1.04
CA ARG A 86 25.86 25.04 0.19
C ARG A 86 24.51 24.32 0.13
N ARG A 87 24.53 22.97 0.05
CA ARG A 87 23.31 22.14 0.05
C ARG A 87 22.63 22.11 1.40
N ALA A 88 23.39 21.93 2.48
CA ALA A 88 22.88 21.94 3.83
C ALA A 88 22.11 23.23 4.14
N ARG A 89 22.66 24.40 3.77
CA ARG A 89 21.97 25.70 3.90
C ARG A 89 20.73 25.86 3.03
N ARG A 90 20.58 25.04 2.00
CA ARG A 90 19.42 25.06 1.09
C ARG A 90 18.30 24.15 1.59
N LEU A 91 18.62 22.98 2.13
CA LEU A 91 17.62 21.95 2.42
C LEU A 91 17.25 21.82 3.89
N LEU A 92 18.25 21.71 4.77
CA LEU A 92 18.03 21.41 6.18
C LEU A 92 17.06 22.38 6.89
N PRO A 93 17.08 23.70 6.63
CA PRO A 93 16.16 24.61 7.31
C PRO A 93 14.69 24.28 7.09
N ALA A 94 14.28 23.98 5.85
CA ALA A 94 12.88 23.65 5.56
C ALA A 94 12.52 22.27 6.09
N LEU A 95 13.43 21.29 5.95
CA LEU A 95 13.24 19.94 6.49
C LEU A 95 13.00 19.98 8.00
N PHE A 96 13.87 20.63 8.77
CA PHE A 96 13.72 20.71 10.22
C PHE A 96 12.46 21.46 10.64
N LEU A 97 12.07 22.51 9.91
CA LEU A 97 10.83 23.22 10.17
C LEU A 97 9.61 22.31 9.99
N VAL A 98 9.57 21.55 8.89
CA VAL A 98 8.47 20.61 8.59
C VAL A 98 8.44 19.47 9.59
N LEU A 99 9.59 18.89 9.95
CA LEU A 99 9.67 17.83 10.96
C LEU A 99 9.16 18.34 12.32
N ALA A 100 9.60 19.52 12.76
CA ALA A 100 9.12 20.11 14.01
C ALA A 100 7.62 20.43 13.98
N ALA A 101 7.12 20.98 12.87
CA ALA A 101 5.70 21.26 12.70
C ALA A 101 4.86 19.98 12.68
N THR A 102 5.35 18.93 12.01
CA THR A 102 4.67 17.62 11.91
C THR A 102 4.64 16.94 13.27
N LEU A 103 5.76 16.93 14.01
CA LEU A 103 5.82 16.42 15.38
C LEU A 103 4.87 17.17 16.30
N LEU A 104 4.86 18.50 16.25
CA LEU A 104 3.98 19.32 17.09
C LEU A 104 2.50 19.09 16.75
N ALA A 105 2.15 19.11 15.48
CA ALA A 105 0.78 18.87 15.02
C ALA A 105 0.31 17.47 15.42
N SER A 106 1.15 16.47 15.23
CA SER A 106 0.81 15.08 15.54
C SER A 106 0.77 14.83 17.05
N ALA A 107 1.60 15.50 17.86
CA ALA A 107 1.49 15.41 19.32
C ALA A 107 0.15 15.95 19.85
N ILE A 108 -0.48 16.87 19.12
CA ILE A 108 -1.77 17.47 19.47
C ILE A 108 -2.93 16.65 18.89
N LEU A 109 -2.81 16.23 17.63
CA LEU A 109 -3.91 15.66 16.85
C LEU A 109 -3.91 14.12 16.85
N LEU A 110 -2.74 13.49 16.92
CA LEU A 110 -2.50 12.05 16.73
C LEU A 110 -1.46 11.48 17.73
N PRO A 111 -1.68 11.63 19.05
CA PRO A 111 -0.70 11.25 20.07
C PRO A 111 -0.30 9.75 20.01
N GLU A 112 -1.17 8.89 19.53
CA GLU A 112 -0.95 7.44 19.36
C GLU A 112 0.16 7.13 18.34
N THR A 113 0.36 7.98 17.33
CA THR A 113 1.37 7.76 16.27
C THR A 113 2.78 8.26 16.65
N MET A 114 2.95 8.83 17.85
CA MET A 114 4.19 9.49 18.27
C MET A 114 5.42 8.58 18.31
N SER A 115 5.26 7.32 18.71
CA SER A 115 6.40 6.39 18.77
C SER A 115 6.96 6.10 17.38
N GLU A 116 6.07 5.79 16.43
CA GLU A 116 6.44 5.55 15.04
C GLU A 116 6.99 6.83 14.39
N LEU A 117 6.31 7.97 14.58
CA LEU A 117 6.74 9.25 14.03
C LEU A 117 8.12 9.68 14.54
N SER A 118 8.45 9.37 15.79
CA SER A 118 9.76 9.68 16.38
C SER A 118 10.86 8.88 15.69
N SER A 119 10.64 7.57 15.49
CA SER A 119 11.58 6.69 14.78
C SER A 119 11.74 7.10 13.32
N ALA A 120 10.63 7.40 12.65
CA ALA A 120 10.61 7.93 11.29
C ALA A 120 11.34 9.28 11.18
N THR A 121 11.21 10.16 12.18
CA THR A 121 11.92 11.44 12.22
C THR A 121 13.43 11.25 12.26
N VAL A 122 13.92 10.30 13.08
CA VAL A 122 15.35 9.97 13.12
C VAL A 122 15.81 9.51 11.73
N ALA A 123 15.07 8.58 11.10
CA ALA A 123 15.36 8.10 9.76
C ALA A 123 15.37 9.23 8.72
N ALA A 124 14.44 10.19 8.81
CA ALA A 124 14.39 11.36 7.94
C ALA A 124 15.63 12.27 8.11
N VAL A 125 16.04 12.55 9.35
CA VAL A 125 17.18 13.42 9.66
C VAL A 125 18.50 12.84 9.14
N VAL A 126 18.67 11.52 9.20
CA VAL A 126 19.87 10.84 8.71
C VAL A 126 19.77 10.42 7.24
N TYR A 127 18.68 10.78 6.54
CA TYR A 127 18.40 10.41 5.14
C TYR A 127 18.44 8.89 4.89
N LEU A 128 17.80 8.12 5.78
CA LEU A 128 17.59 6.68 5.65
C LEU A 128 16.10 6.30 5.64
N MET A 129 15.19 7.25 5.41
CA MET A 129 13.74 6.99 5.38
C MET A 129 13.36 5.83 4.44
N ASN A 130 13.97 5.76 3.25
CA ASN A 130 13.65 4.69 2.30
C ASN A 130 14.01 3.29 2.85
N TRP A 131 15.16 3.15 3.50
CA TRP A 131 15.56 1.89 4.13
C TRP A 131 14.78 1.60 5.40
N PHE A 132 14.42 2.63 6.17
CA PHE A 132 13.54 2.48 7.32
C PHE A 132 12.21 1.85 6.89
N LEU A 133 11.57 2.39 5.84
CA LEU A 133 10.30 1.85 5.31
C LEU A 133 10.45 0.43 4.75
N ILE A 134 11.57 0.09 4.11
CA ILE A 134 11.87 -1.27 3.65
C ILE A 134 11.97 -2.23 4.85
N VAL A 135 12.74 -1.87 5.87
CA VAL A 135 13.01 -2.74 7.03
C VAL A 135 11.76 -2.92 7.89
N THR A 136 10.93 -1.89 8.01
CA THR A 136 9.65 -1.95 8.72
C THR A 136 8.51 -2.49 7.86
N GLN A 137 8.78 -2.98 6.64
CA GLN A 137 7.81 -3.58 5.72
C GLN A 137 6.58 -2.67 5.50
N GLN A 138 6.83 -1.36 5.36
CA GLN A 138 5.78 -0.38 5.14
C GLN A 138 5.51 -0.24 3.64
N SER A 139 4.42 -0.84 3.17
CA SER A 139 4.01 -0.73 1.77
C SER A 139 3.74 0.73 1.36
N TYR A 140 4.17 1.09 0.16
CA TYR A 140 3.81 2.33 -0.50
C TYR A 140 2.41 2.25 -1.13
N PHE A 141 2.02 1.05 -1.56
CA PHE A 141 0.86 0.81 -2.41
C PHE A 141 -0.34 0.22 -1.65
N ASP A 142 -0.16 -0.19 -0.39
CA ASP A 142 -1.26 -0.69 0.43
C ASP A 142 -2.16 0.46 0.89
N ALA A 143 -3.45 0.18 0.96
CA ALA A 143 -4.45 1.07 1.53
C ALA A 143 -4.49 0.92 3.06
N VAL A 144 -3.45 1.39 3.75
CA VAL A 144 -3.56 1.65 5.19
C VAL A 144 -4.47 2.88 5.36
N GLU A 145 -5.35 2.90 6.37
CA GLU A 145 -6.25 4.05 6.61
C GLU A 145 -5.50 5.39 6.59
N ARG A 146 -4.34 5.47 7.24
CA ARG A 146 -3.43 6.61 7.18
C ARG A 146 -1.97 6.18 6.94
N PRO A 147 -1.44 6.43 5.74
CA PRO A 147 -0.01 6.27 5.46
C PRO A 147 0.90 7.10 6.40
N PRO A 148 2.14 6.65 6.70
CA PRO A 148 3.04 7.34 7.62
C PRO A 148 3.29 8.81 7.25
N LEU A 149 3.24 9.70 8.24
CA LEU A 149 3.27 11.17 8.04
C LEU A 149 4.56 11.69 7.42
N LEU A 150 5.63 10.90 7.42
CA LEU A 150 6.93 11.25 6.82
C LEU A 150 7.32 10.34 5.65
N GLN A 151 6.40 9.48 5.18
CA GLN A 151 6.69 8.48 4.15
C GLN A 151 7.30 9.09 2.89
N HIS A 152 6.73 10.18 2.38
CA HIS A 152 7.21 10.90 1.18
C HIS A 152 8.70 11.30 1.22
N LEU A 153 9.34 11.34 2.39
CA LEU A 153 10.77 11.65 2.52
C LEU A 153 11.70 10.51 2.03
N TRP A 154 11.15 9.33 1.68
CA TRP A 154 11.92 8.22 1.11
C TRP A 154 12.73 8.63 -0.13
N SER A 155 12.14 9.42 -1.04
CA SER A 155 12.80 9.81 -2.29
C SER A 155 13.91 10.82 -2.05
N LEU A 156 13.71 11.74 -1.09
CA LEU A 156 14.73 12.69 -0.64
C LEU A 156 15.92 11.97 0.01
N ALA A 157 15.67 10.88 0.73
CA ALA A 157 16.74 10.05 1.28
C ALA A 157 17.66 9.51 0.17
N ILE A 158 17.09 8.97 -0.92
CA ILE A 158 17.86 8.50 -2.09
C ILE A 158 18.64 9.66 -2.74
N GLU A 159 18.01 10.81 -2.95
CA GLU A 159 18.66 11.98 -3.56
C GLU A 159 19.85 12.48 -2.70
N GLU A 160 19.72 12.52 -1.38
CA GLU A 160 20.79 12.98 -0.50
C GLU A 160 21.90 11.94 -0.30
N GLN A 161 21.57 10.64 -0.31
CA GLN A 161 22.59 9.58 -0.41
C GLN A 161 23.44 9.76 -1.67
N PHE A 162 22.81 10.06 -2.81
CA PHE A 162 23.51 10.40 -4.04
C PHE A 162 24.32 11.69 -3.89
N TYR A 163 23.78 12.75 -3.28
CA TYR A 163 24.50 14.01 -3.07
C TYR A 163 25.74 13.86 -2.16
N LEU A 164 25.72 12.91 -1.22
CA LEU A 164 26.86 12.61 -0.35
C LEU A 164 27.90 11.76 -1.06
N LEU A 165 27.50 10.69 -1.75
CA LEU A 165 28.41 9.70 -2.32
C LEU A 165 28.93 10.10 -3.70
N TRP A 166 28.08 10.65 -4.58
CA TRP A 166 28.44 10.95 -5.97
C TRP A 166 29.61 11.92 -6.13
N PRO A 167 29.75 13.02 -5.36
CA PRO A 167 30.91 13.90 -5.46
C PRO A 167 32.25 13.20 -5.22
N LEU A 168 32.28 12.21 -4.32
CA LEU A 168 33.47 11.41 -4.05
C LEU A 168 33.81 10.53 -5.25
N LEU A 169 32.79 9.88 -5.83
CA LEU A 169 32.93 9.02 -7.01
C LEU A 169 33.36 9.81 -8.25
N VAL A 170 32.79 10.99 -8.48
CA VAL A 170 33.19 11.89 -9.58
C VAL A 170 34.62 12.38 -9.38
N GLY A 171 34.98 12.83 -8.17
CA GLY A 171 36.33 13.30 -7.88
C GLY A 171 37.40 12.22 -8.08
N LEU A 172 37.12 10.98 -7.67
CA LEU A 172 38.01 9.84 -7.91
C LEU A 172 38.02 9.43 -9.39
N GLY A 173 36.84 9.33 -10.01
CA GLY A 173 36.68 8.94 -11.41
C GLY A 173 37.36 9.89 -12.39
N LEU A 174 37.27 11.20 -12.15
CA LEU A 174 37.98 12.19 -12.97
C LEU A 174 39.51 12.09 -12.83
N ARG A 175 40.02 11.68 -11.68
CA ARG A 175 41.47 11.44 -11.46
C ARG A 175 41.97 10.17 -12.11
N VAL A 176 41.20 9.08 -12.05
CA VAL A 176 41.65 7.74 -12.47
C VAL A 176 41.19 7.39 -13.87
N LEU A 177 39.90 7.56 -14.15
CA LEU A 177 39.22 7.08 -15.36
C LEU A 177 39.08 8.17 -16.44
N HIS A 178 39.35 9.43 -16.08
CA HIS A 178 39.07 10.62 -16.89
C HIS A 178 37.57 10.71 -17.27
N LYS A 179 37.18 11.77 -18.00
CA LYS A 179 35.76 12.06 -18.30
C LYS A 179 35.05 10.92 -19.07
N ARG A 180 35.74 10.30 -20.04
CA ARG A 180 35.19 9.19 -20.83
C ARG A 180 35.00 7.91 -20.02
N GLY A 181 35.98 7.54 -19.19
CA GLY A 181 35.86 6.34 -18.35
C GLY A 181 34.81 6.53 -17.25
N LEU A 182 34.69 7.74 -16.69
CA LEU A 182 33.61 8.08 -15.76
C LEU A 182 32.22 7.96 -16.40
N LEU A 183 32.05 8.39 -17.66
CA LEU A 183 30.79 8.20 -18.41
C LEU A 183 30.45 6.71 -18.57
N ILE A 184 31.42 5.89 -18.99
CA ILE A 184 31.21 4.44 -19.16
C ILE A 184 30.81 3.80 -17.81
N ALA A 185 31.53 4.12 -16.73
CA ALA A 185 31.21 3.64 -15.40
C ALA A 185 29.79 4.07 -14.95
N THR A 186 29.39 5.30 -15.27
CA THR A 186 28.04 5.80 -14.97
C THR A 186 26.97 5.03 -15.75
N LEU A 187 27.18 4.77 -17.03
CA LEU A 187 26.24 4.01 -17.87
C LEU A 187 26.15 2.54 -17.43
N LEU A 188 27.27 1.93 -17.02
CA LEU A 188 27.27 0.59 -16.42
C LEU A 188 26.49 0.57 -15.11
N ALA A 189 26.60 1.61 -14.28
CA ALA A 189 25.83 1.73 -13.05
C ALA A 189 24.32 1.93 -13.32
N VAL A 190 23.93 2.66 -14.39
CA VAL A 190 22.53 2.73 -14.86
C VAL A 190 22.04 1.33 -15.21
N ALA A 191 22.80 0.60 -16.03
CA ALA A 191 22.43 -0.76 -16.44
C ALA A 191 22.34 -1.72 -15.25
N ALA A 192 23.26 -1.62 -14.28
CA ALA A 192 23.24 -2.44 -13.07
C ALA A 192 22.02 -2.14 -12.18
N SER A 193 21.68 -0.86 -11.98
CA SER A 193 20.51 -0.45 -11.21
C SER A 193 19.20 -0.92 -11.87
N PHE A 194 19.11 -0.79 -13.20
CA PHE A 194 17.97 -1.31 -13.96
C PHE A 194 17.88 -2.84 -13.92
N ALA A 195 19.01 -3.55 -14.07
CA ALA A 195 19.06 -5.01 -13.93
C ALA A 195 18.66 -5.46 -12.52
N ALA A 196 19.06 -4.73 -11.48
CA ALA A 196 18.65 -5.00 -10.11
C ALA A 196 17.14 -4.85 -9.93
N MET A 197 16.53 -3.83 -10.55
CA MET A 197 15.06 -3.68 -10.56
C MET A 197 14.38 -4.84 -11.28
N LEU A 198 14.86 -5.23 -12.46
CA LEU A 198 14.30 -6.38 -13.20
C LEU A 198 14.41 -7.70 -12.43
N ALA A 199 15.53 -7.91 -11.75
CA ALA A 199 15.81 -9.15 -11.03
C ALA A 199 15.03 -9.26 -9.71
N GLN A 200 14.74 -8.13 -9.05
CA GLN A 200 14.04 -8.09 -7.77
C GLN A 200 12.53 -7.83 -7.91
N TYR A 201 12.06 -7.38 -9.07
CA TYR A 201 10.65 -7.11 -9.28
C TYR A 201 9.88 -8.41 -9.48
N ASP A 202 8.95 -8.65 -8.55
CA ASP A 202 7.95 -9.70 -8.66
C ASP A 202 6.59 -9.07 -8.97
N PRO A 203 5.96 -9.37 -10.12
CA PRO A 203 4.62 -8.87 -10.44
C PRO A 203 3.51 -9.36 -9.50
N GLY A 204 3.73 -10.44 -8.74
CA GLY A 204 2.75 -10.98 -7.79
C GLY A 204 2.79 -10.33 -6.41
N ALA A 205 3.93 -9.76 -6.01
CA ALA A 205 4.16 -9.24 -4.66
C ALA A 205 4.15 -7.69 -4.59
N ASP A 206 4.06 -7.15 -3.37
CA ASP A 206 4.17 -5.71 -3.13
C ASP A 206 5.50 -5.14 -3.69
N PRO A 207 5.45 -4.23 -4.68
CA PRO A 207 6.67 -3.70 -5.29
C PRO A 207 7.39 -2.66 -4.43
N SER A 208 6.97 -2.41 -3.20
CA SER A 208 7.53 -1.37 -2.32
C SER A 208 9.04 -1.48 -2.11
N ARG A 209 9.61 -2.69 -1.98
CA ARG A 209 11.07 -2.87 -1.85
C ARG A 209 11.83 -2.35 -3.06
N VAL A 210 11.39 -2.67 -4.27
CA VAL A 210 12.03 -2.19 -5.51
C VAL A 210 11.68 -0.72 -5.79
N TYR A 211 10.58 -0.22 -5.25
CA TYR A 211 10.17 1.16 -5.37
C TYR A 211 10.99 2.11 -4.46
N TYR A 212 11.28 1.71 -3.22
CA TYR A 212 12.09 2.47 -2.26
C TYR A 212 13.61 2.24 -2.38
N GLY A 213 14.03 1.17 -3.05
CA GLY A 213 15.42 0.75 -3.11
C GLY A 213 16.34 1.78 -3.77
N THR A 214 17.40 2.20 -3.07
CA THR A 214 18.45 3.03 -3.69
C THR A 214 19.12 2.29 -4.84
N ASP A 215 19.30 0.97 -4.70
CA ASP A 215 19.88 0.06 -5.69
C ASP A 215 19.05 -0.01 -6.97
N THR A 216 17.72 -0.05 -6.86
CA THR A 216 16.80 -0.17 -7.99
C THR A 216 16.41 1.18 -8.61
N ARG A 217 16.44 2.28 -7.83
CA ARG A 217 16.05 3.63 -8.30
C ARG A 217 17.21 4.55 -8.67
N ALA A 218 18.46 4.19 -8.38
CA ALA A 218 19.62 5.02 -8.73
C ALA A 218 19.73 5.32 -10.24
N ALA A 219 19.18 4.46 -11.11
CA ALA A 219 19.18 4.65 -12.56
C ALA A 219 18.71 6.06 -12.98
N GLY A 220 17.66 6.61 -12.37
CA GLY A 220 17.15 7.93 -12.75
C GLY A 220 18.14 9.07 -12.48
N LEU A 221 18.76 9.07 -11.30
CA LEU A 221 19.83 10.01 -10.93
C LEU A 221 21.04 9.85 -11.86
N LEU A 222 21.44 8.61 -12.14
CA LEU A 222 22.61 8.30 -12.95
C LEU A 222 22.42 8.65 -14.44
N VAL A 223 21.21 8.54 -14.99
CA VAL A 223 20.90 9.00 -16.36
C VAL A 223 21.04 10.53 -16.45
N GLY A 224 20.57 11.26 -15.44
CA GLY A 224 20.84 12.70 -15.31
C GLY A 224 22.33 13.03 -15.25
N ALA A 225 23.10 12.28 -14.46
CA ALA A 225 24.54 12.44 -14.34
C ALA A 225 25.28 12.12 -15.66
N ALA A 226 24.86 11.09 -16.38
CA ALA A 226 25.39 10.74 -17.69
C ALA A 226 25.17 11.86 -18.71
N LEU A 227 23.99 12.50 -18.70
CA LEU A 227 23.74 13.68 -19.53
C LEU A 227 24.75 14.80 -19.24
N ALA A 228 25.00 15.13 -17.97
CA ALA A 228 25.94 16.18 -17.59
C ALA A 228 27.39 15.90 -18.05
N LEU A 229 27.78 14.63 -18.17
CA LEU A 229 29.11 14.23 -18.66
C LEU A 229 29.28 14.43 -20.17
N VAL A 230 28.19 14.43 -20.95
CA VAL A 230 28.22 14.58 -22.41
C VAL A 230 27.71 15.93 -22.91
N TRP A 231 26.94 16.65 -22.08
CA TRP A 231 26.27 17.90 -22.45
C TRP A 231 26.71 19.05 -21.55
N SER A 232 27.18 20.14 -22.18
CA SER A 232 27.43 21.42 -21.52
C SER A 232 26.77 22.54 -22.33
N PRO A 233 25.81 23.29 -21.75
CA PRO A 233 25.16 24.42 -22.41
C PRO A 233 26.14 25.50 -22.89
N GLU A 234 27.22 25.74 -22.13
CA GLU A 234 28.24 26.76 -22.43
C GLU A 234 29.07 26.41 -23.67
N GLN A 235 29.18 25.12 -24.00
CA GLN A 235 29.96 24.61 -25.12
C GLN A 235 29.10 24.34 -26.37
N ALA A 236 27.78 24.56 -26.29
CA ALA A 236 26.85 24.29 -27.37
C ALA A 236 27.06 25.29 -28.53
N ALA A 237 27.45 24.77 -29.70
CA ALA A 237 27.63 25.58 -30.90
C ALA A 237 26.31 26.19 -31.40
N ALA A 238 26.42 27.32 -32.12
CA ALA A 238 25.28 27.92 -32.80
C ALA A 238 24.64 26.91 -33.77
N ALA A 239 23.33 26.71 -33.65
CA ALA A 239 22.61 25.76 -34.49
C ALA A 239 21.92 26.48 -35.67
N SER A 240 21.82 25.79 -36.81
CA SER A 240 21.00 26.28 -37.92
C SER A 240 19.52 26.37 -37.54
N ARG A 241 18.76 27.22 -38.23
CA ARG A 241 17.31 27.35 -37.98
C ARG A 241 16.56 26.00 -38.02
N ARG A 242 16.96 25.09 -38.92
CA ARG A 242 16.37 23.75 -39.01
C ARG A 242 16.65 22.90 -37.76
N ARG A 243 17.87 22.94 -37.23
CA ARG A 243 18.23 22.23 -35.99
C ARG A 243 17.54 22.83 -34.78
N ALA A 244 17.45 24.15 -34.69
CA ALA A 244 16.69 24.83 -33.62
C ALA A 244 15.22 24.37 -33.58
N ILE A 245 14.55 24.32 -34.74
CA ILE A 245 13.17 23.81 -34.85
C ILE A 245 13.10 22.33 -34.44
N MET A 246 14.06 21.51 -34.88
CA MET A 246 14.11 20.10 -34.50
C MET A 246 14.23 19.92 -32.98
N TYR A 247 15.08 20.70 -32.31
CA TYR A 247 15.19 20.66 -30.85
C TYR A 247 13.87 21.06 -30.17
N ASP A 248 13.22 22.11 -30.65
CA ASP A 248 11.91 22.52 -30.13
C ASP A 248 10.85 21.42 -30.32
N VAL A 249 10.77 20.78 -31.49
CA VAL A 249 9.85 19.65 -31.72
C VAL A 249 10.13 18.50 -30.76
N VAL A 250 11.41 18.13 -30.59
CA VAL A 250 11.81 17.07 -29.67
C VAL A 250 11.45 17.43 -28.22
N GLY A 251 11.67 18.67 -27.80
CA GLY A 251 11.33 19.11 -26.44
C GLY A 251 9.83 19.16 -26.18
N ILE A 252 9.03 19.62 -27.14
CA ILE A 252 7.56 19.65 -27.01
C ILE A 252 6.98 18.23 -27.02
N LEU A 253 7.46 17.34 -27.89
CA LEU A 253 7.04 15.94 -27.87
C LEU A 253 7.46 15.26 -26.57
N GLY A 254 8.67 15.52 -26.07
CA GLY A 254 9.11 15.04 -24.76
C GLY A 254 8.21 15.51 -23.62
N LEU A 255 7.86 16.80 -23.59
CA LEU A 255 6.92 17.34 -22.61
C LEU A 255 5.53 16.71 -22.72
N ALA A 256 5.01 16.54 -23.94
CA ALA A 256 3.73 15.88 -24.15
C ALA A 256 3.75 14.43 -23.68
N THR A 257 4.80 13.67 -24.02
CA THR A 257 5.00 12.29 -23.52
C THR A 257 5.08 12.25 -22.00
N LEU A 258 5.80 13.18 -21.38
CA LEU A 258 5.90 13.25 -19.91
C LEU A 258 4.56 13.57 -19.26
N ILE A 259 3.79 14.51 -19.81
CA ILE A 259 2.44 14.85 -19.31
C ILE A 259 1.49 13.66 -19.49
N ILE A 260 1.52 12.99 -20.65
CA ILE A 260 0.71 11.78 -20.89
C ILE A 260 1.09 10.69 -19.89
N ALA A 261 2.38 10.49 -19.61
CA ALA A 261 2.85 9.56 -18.60
C ALA A 261 2.27 9.90 -17.22
N TYR A 262 2.31 11.17 -16.80
CA TYR A 262 1.72 11.63 -15.54
C TYR A 262 0.20 11.43 -15.47
N LEU A 263 -0.50 11.53 -16.59
CA LEU A 263 -1.95 11.39 -16.60
C LEU A 263 -2.40 9.93 -16.65
N LEU A 264 -1.67 9.03 -17.31
CA LEU A 264 -2.19 7.71 -17.69
C LEU A 264 -1.46 6.51 -17.07
N LEU A 265 -0.18 6.63 -16.71
CA LEU A 265 0.60 5.48 -16.25
C LEU A 265 0.39 5.25 -14.76
N ASN A 266 -0.47 4.30 -14.42
CA ASN A 266 -0.71 3.85 -13.05
C ASN A 266 0.55 3.15 -12.48
N ASP A 267 0.76 3.32 -11.16
CA ASP A 267 1.88 2.74 -10.42
C ASP A 267 1.84 1.21 -10.28
N GLN A 268 0.68 0.58 -10.45
CA GLN A 268 0.53 -0.88 -10.44
C GLN A 268 0.95 -1.55 -11.74
N LEU A 269 1.23 -0.80 -12.82
CA LEU A 269 1.53 -1.38 -14.11
C LEU A 269 2.89 -2.10 -14.11
N PRO A 270 2.96 -3.40 -14.44
CA PRO A 270 4.24 -4.14 -14.50
C PRO A 270 5.28 -3.53 -15.46
N LEU A 271 4.80 -2.80 -16.48
CA LEU A 271 5.64 -2.05 -17.40
C LEU A 271 6.55 -1.04 -16.67
N MET A 272 6.10 -0.47 -15.54
CA MET A 272 6.86 0.55 -14.80
C MET A 272 8.15 -0.01 -14.25
N TYR A 273 8.08 -1.20 -13.68
CA TYR A 273 9.21 -1.93 -13.10
C TYR A 273 10.04 -2.67 -14.16
N ARG A 274 9.48 -2.88 -15.37
CA ARG A 274 10.18 -3.46 -16.53
C ARG A 274 10.82 -2.43 -17.47
N GLY A 275 10.94 -1.18 -17.05
CA GLY A 275 11.65 -0.13 -17.79
C GLY A 275 10.94 1.22 -17.87
N GLY A 276 9.70 1.33 -17.41
CA GLY A 276 8.96 2.60 -17.42
C GLY A 276 9.66 3.73 -16.65
N PHE A 277 10.22 3.47 -15.47
CA PHE A 277 11.00 4.48 -14.73
C PHE A 277 12.22 4.97 -15.53
N LEU A 278 12.98 4.03 -16.10
CA LEU A 278 14.15 4.35 -16.92
C LEU A 278 13.75 5.17 -18.15
N PHE A 279 12.65 4.82 -18.81
CA PHE A 279 12.09 5.55 -19.94
C PHE A 279 11.75 6.99 -19.56
N VAL A 280 11.04 7.21 -18.45
CA VAL A 280 10.69 8.56 -17.95
C VAL A 280 11.94 9.38 -17.64
N SER A 281 12.97 8.77 -17.06
CA SER A 281 14.27 9.41 -16.82
C SER A 281 14.99 9.81 -18.11
N ILE A 282 14.95 8.99 -19.15
CA ILE A 282 15.50 9.30 -20.48
C ILE A 282 14.73 10.46 -21.13
N ILE A 283 13.40 10.43 -21.09
CA ILE A 283 12.58 11.53 -21.61
C ILE A 283 12.85 12.82 -20.85
N THR A 284 12.95 12.76 -19.52
CA THR A 284 13.27 13.93 -18.68
C THR A 284 14.64 14.51 -19.05
N THR A 285 15.67 13.69 -19.23
CA THR A 285 17.00 14.17 -19.66
C THR A 285 17.00 14.76 -21.07
N LEU A 286 16.20 14.22 -21.99
CA LEU A 286 15.96 14.82 -23.30
C LEU A 286 15.37 16.23 -23.19
N ILE A 287 14.37 16.41 -22.33
CA ILE A 287 13.77 17.72 -22.04
C ILE A 287 14.81 18.66 -21.43
N ILE A 288 15.63 18.19 -20.46
CA ILE A 288 16.72 18.98 -19.86
C ILE A 288 17.71 19.46 -20.94
N ALA A 289 18.14 18.58 -21.83
CA ALA A 289 19.08 18.91 -22.90
C ALA A 289 18.51 20.00 -23.84
N VAL A 290 17.24 19.89 -24.24
CA VAL A 290 16.57 20.89 -25.08
C VAL A 290 16.33 22.19 -24.31
N ALA A 291 15.82 22.13 -23.09
CA ALA A 291 15.50 23.29 -22.26
C ALA A 291 16.73 24.14 -21.93
N THR A 292 17.92 23.52 -21.94
CA THR A 292 19.20 24.20 -21.70
C THR A 292 19.97 24.54 -22.98
N HIS A 293 19.47 24.17 -24.16
CA HIS A 293 20.16 24.44 -25.42
C HIS A 293 19.94 25.90 -25.87
N PRO A 294 21.02 26.68 -26.14
CA PRO A 294 20.91 28.08 -26.59
C PRO A 294 20.10 28.33 -27.88
N ALA A 295 19.88 27.29 -28.69
CA ALA A 295 19.18 27.39 -29.97
C ALA A 295 17.68 27.07 -29.86
N ALA A 296 17.26 26.35 -28.83
CA ALA A 296 15.86 26.06 -28.57
C ALA A 296 15.14 27.34 -28.12
N ARG A 297 13.89 27.53 -28.53
CA ARG A 297 13.12 28.73 -28.22
C ARG A 297 11.75 28.42 -27.65
N ALA A 298 11.05 27.42 -28.17
CA ALA A 298 9.70 27.07 -27.74
C ALA A 298 9.70 26.37 -26.38
N THR A 299 10.46 25.29 -26.24
CA THR A 299 10.50 24.48 -25.01
C THR A 299 10.97 25.30 -23.79
N PRO A 300 12.08 26.09 -23.87
CA PRO A 300 12.46 26.96 -22.77
C PRO A 300 11.39 27.99 -22.43
N ARG A 301 10.75 28.63 -23.42
CA ARG A 301 9.68 29.62 -23.17
C ARG A 301 8.50 29.07 -22.37
N VAL A 302 8.10 27.83 -22.65
CA VAL A 302 7.01 27.16 -21.90
C VAL A 302 7.45 26.92 -20.45
N LEU A 303 8.64 26.37 -20.24
CA LEU A 303 9.14 26.07 -18.90
C LEU A 303 9.51 27.33 -18.08
N GLU A 304 9.87 28.41 -18.76
CA GLU A 304 10.25 29.68 -18.12
C GLU A 304 9.06 30.59 -17.80
N LEU A 305 7.82 30.13 -18.03
CA LEU A 305 6.62 30.86 -17.61
C LEU A 305 6.71 31.24 -16.13
N ALA A 306 6.37 32.48 -15.81
CA ALA A 306 6.55 33.04 -14.46
C ALA A 306 5.86 32.20 -13.36
N PRO A 307 4.63 31.67 -13.54
CA PRO A 307 4.00 30.79 -12.55
C PRO A 307 4.80 29.51 -12.32
N LEU A 308 5.25 28.85 -13.40
CA LEU A 308 6.03 27.62 -13.30
C LEU A 308 7.37 27.88 -12.60
N ARG A 309 8.07 28.97 -12.94
CA ARG A 309 9.31 29.33 -12.22
C ARG A 309 9.06 29.58 -10.74
N TRP A 310 7.97 30.27 -10.38
CA TRP A 310 7.64 30.55 -8.98
C TRP A 310 7.42 29.26 -8.17
N VAL A 311 6.68 28.30 -8.75
CA VAL A 311 6.44 26.97 -8.16
C VAL A 311 7.74 26.18 -8.10
N GLY A 312 8.50 26.15 -9.19
CA GLY A 312 9.76 25.42 -9.32
C GLY A 312 10.81 25.80 -8.28
N GLN A 313 10.95 27.11 -8.04
CA GLN A 313 11.83 27.65 -7.00
C GLN A 313 11.45 27.21 -5.58
N ARG A 314 10.18 26.88 -5.36
CA ARG A 314 9.59 26.42 -4.09
C ARG A 314 9.28 24.93 -4.07
N SER A 315 9.65 24.19 -5.12
CA SER A 315 9.24 22.80 -5.30
C SER A 315 9.68 21.91 -4.14
N TYR A 316 10.84 22.21 -3.53
CA TYR A 316 11.33 21.51 -2.35
C TYR A 316 10.43 21.72 -1.13
N GLY A 317 10.13 22.97 -0.77
CA GLY A 317 9.22 23.28 0.32
C GLY A 317 7.81 22.72 0.08
N LEU A 318 7.29 22.83 -1.16
CA LEU A 318 6.00 22.25 -1.53
C LEU A 318 5.99 20.73 -1.32
N TYR A 319 7.04 20.04 -1.77
CA TYR A 319 7.18 18.60 -1.58
C TYR A 319 7.25 18.22 -0.10
N LEU A 320 7.89 19.00 0.76
CA LEU A 320 7.92 18.71 2.19
C LEU A 320 6.58 18.96 2.89
N TRP A 321 5.94 20.11 2.62
CA TRP A 321 4.75 20.52 3.34
C TRP A 321 3.49 19.76 2.92
N HIS A 322 3.36 19.40 1.64
CA HIS A 322 2.09 18.86 1.15
C HIS A 322 1.68 17.57 1.85
N TRP A 323 2.61 16.65 2.10
CA TRP A 323 2.25 15.32 2.56
C TRP A 323 1.73 15.30 4.01
N PRO A 324 2.43 15.87 5.02
CA PRO A 324 1.86 15.95 6.36
C PRO A 324 0.51 16.69 6.38
N ILE A 325 0.38 17.77 5.61
CA ILE A 325 -0.90 18.47 5.47
C ILE A 325 -1.96 17.50 4.96
N PHE A 326 -1.66 16.79 3.86
CA PHE A 326 -2.59 15.89 3.22
C PHE A 326 -3.02 14.77 4.16
N GLN A 327 -2.09 14.14 4.88
CA GLN A 327 -2.39 13.03 5.77
C GLN A 327 -3.11 13.46 7.06
N LEU A 328 -2.98 14.72 7.49
CA LEU A 328 -3.69 15.28 8.65
C LEU A 328 -5.06 15.88 8.30
N THR A 329 -5.39 16.00 7.02
CA THR A 329 -6.61 16.69 6.55
C THR A 329 -7.34 15.88 5.48
N ARG A 330 -7.44 14.56 5.67
CA ARG A 330 -8.11 13.68 4.71
C ARG A 330 -9.60 14.07 4.56
N PRO A 331 -10.08 14.38 3.34
CA PRO A 331 -11.47 14.74 3.10
C PRO A 331 -12.41 13.61 3.53
N GLY A 332 -13.52 13.94 4.20
CA GLY A 332 -14.51 12.95 4.66
C GLY A 332 -14.09 12.11 5.86
N ILE A 333 -12.81 12.13 6.24
CA ILE A 333 -12.28 11.38 7.39
C ILE A 333 -11.89 12.33 8.53
N ASP A 334 -10.93 13.22 8.28
CA ASP A 334 -10.42 14.15 9.30
C ASP A 334 -11.17 15.49 9.27
N LEU A 335 -11.75 15.84 8.12
CA LEU A 335 -12.49 17.08 7.90
C LEU A 335 -13.89 16.78 7.33
N PRO A 336 -14.97 17.25 7.99
CA PRO A 336 -16.36 16.92 7.62
C PRO A 336 -16.90 17.81 6.49
N PHE A 337 -16.05 18.30 5.59
CA PHE A 337 -16.43 19.22 4.50
C PHE A 337 -16.35 18.52 3.14
N ASP A 338 -17.05 19.10 2.14
CA ASP A 338 -17.03 18.62 0.75
C ASP A 338 -15.61 18.46 0.21
N ASP A 339 -15.37 17.35 -0.49
CA ASP A 339 -14.05 16.96 -0.99
C ASP A 339 -13.35 18.10 -1.76
N TRP A 340 -14.03 18.71 -2.74
CA TRP A 340 -13.44 19.77 -3.56
C TRP A 340 -12.98 21.00 -2.74
N LEU A 341 -13.73 21.38 -1.69
CA LEU A 341 -13.38 22.53 -0.85
C LEU A 341 -12.16 22.19 0.01
N VAL A 342 -12.15 21.01 0.61
CA VAL A 342 -11.00 20.51 1.37
C VAL A 342 -9.75 20.46 0.50
N GLN A 343 -9.87 20.02 -0.75
CA GLN A 343 -8.76 19.99 -1.69
C GLN A 343 -8.22 21.39 -1.98
N VAL A 344 -9.09 22.37 -2.27
CA VAL A 344 -8.65 23.77 -2.47
C VAL A 344 -7.92 24.30 -1.22
N LEU A 345 -8.42 24.01 -0.02
CA LEU A 345 -7.78 24.41 1.23
C LEU A 345 -6.43 23.71 1.46
N ARG A 346 -6.32 22.41 1.16
CA ARG A 346 -5.07 21.62 1.26
C ARG A 346 -3.99 22.17 0.35
N PHE A 347 -4.31 22.42 -0.92
CA PHE A 347 -3.39 23.05 -1.87
C PHE A 347 -3.04 24.47 -1.42
N GLY A 348 -4.03 25.28 -1.01
CA GLY A 348 -3.80 26.63 -0.51
C GLY A 348 -2.86 26.66 0.70
N LEU A 349 -3.04 25.74 1.65
CA LEU A 349 -2.21 25.63 2.85
C LEU A 349 -0.79 25.16 2.51
N ALA A 350 -0.64 24.13 1.66
CA ALA A 350 0.66 23.64 1.22
C ALA A 350 1.44 24.74 0.49
N PHE A 351 0.80 25.46 -0.44
CA PHE A 351 1.41 26.57 -1.16
C PHE A 351 1.74 27.76 -0.25
N GLY A 352 0.83 28.11 0.67
CA GLY A 352 1.01 29.18 1.63
C GLY A 352 2.19 28.92 2.58
N LEU A 353 2.21 27.75 3.22
CA LEU A 353 3.27 27.34 4.15
C LEU A 353 4.61 27.18 3.44
N ALA A 354 4.65 26.58 2.25
CA ALA A 354 5.88 26.50 1.46
C ALA A 354 6.40 27.89 1.06
N ALA A 355 5.53 28.82 0.68
CA ALA A 355 5.93 30.19 0.34
C ALA A 355 6.45 30.97 1.57
N LEU A 356 5.80 30.82 2.72
CA LEU A 356 6.23 31.42 3.99
C LEU A 356 7.57 30.82 4.45
N SER A 357 7.69 29.49 4.47
CA SER A 357 8.95 28.76 4.75
C SER A 357 10.09 29.27 3.87
N TYR A 358 9.83 29.37 2.57
CA TYR A 358 10.82 29.82 1.59
C TYR A 358 11.34 31.23 1.86
N THR A 359 10.43 32.16 2.16
CA THR A 359 10.77 33.58 2.34
C THR A 359 11.33 33.90 3.73
N LEU A 360 10.79 33.28 4.77
CA LEU A 360 11.10 33.61 6.16
C LEU A 360 12.23 32.78 6.76
N VAL A 361 12.47 31.56 6.26
CA VAL A 361 13.43 30.62 6.83
C VAL A 361 14.53 30.27 5.82
N GLU A 362 14.15 29.75 4.65
CA GLU A 362 15.11 29.20 3.68
C GLU A 362 16.00 30.28 3.06
N GLN A 363 15.41 31.36 2.52
CA GLN A 363 16.16 32.43 1.86
C GLN A 363 17.13 33.16 2.81
N PRO A 364 16.74 33.59 4.02
CA PRO A 364 17.68 34.23 4.95
C PRO A 364 18.88 33.34 5.30
N ILE A 365 18.66 32.05 5.56
CA ILE A 365 19.74 31.11 5.90
C ILE A 365 20.64 30.87 4.68
N ARG A 366 20.04 30.71 3.49
CA ARG A 366 20.78 30.56 2.24
C ARG A 366 21.69 31.76 1.93
N GLN A 367 21.22 32.97 2.23
CA GLN A 367 21.94 34.24 2.06
C GLN A 367 22.95 34.54 3.18
N GLY A 368 23.13 33.63 4.15
CA GLY A 368 24.20 33.72 5.15
C GLY A 368 23.81 34.41 6.46
N ALA A 369 22.50 34.53 6.77
CA ALA A 369 22.05 35.09 8.05
C ALA A 369 22.68 34.40 9.27
N LEU A 370 22.91 33.08 9.22
CA LEU A 370 23.59 32.34 10.31
C LEU A 370 25.03 32.82 10.54
N GLY A 371 25.79 33.10 9.48
CA GLY A 371 27.16 33.61 9.60
C GLY A 371 27.19 35.04 10.15
N GLN A 372 26.19 35.86 9.81
CA GLN A 372 26.05 37.23 10.32
C GLN A 372 25.63 37.24 11.81
N VAL A 373 24.72 36.35 12.21
CA VAL A 373 24.34 36.16 13.63
C VAL A 373 25.50 35.63 14.46
N TRP A 374 26.27 34.66 13.94
CA TRP A 374 27.44 34.13 14.65
C TRP A 374 28.57 35.15 14.73
N GLY A 375 28.77 35.94 13.68
CA GLY A 375 29.69 37.08 13.67
C GLY A 375 29.27 38.13 14.71
N TRP A 376 27.99 38.46 14.76
CA TRP A 376 27.40 39.38 15.74
C TRP A 376 27.52 38.88 17.19
N LEU A 377 27.26 37.59 17.45
CA LEU A 377 27.45 36.95 18.76
C LEU A 377 28.92 36.94 19.19
N ARG A 378 29.85 36.71 18.25
CA ARG A 378 31.30 36.81 18.48
C ARG A 378 31.74 38.23 18.78
N THR A 379 31.21 39.22 18.06
CA THR A 379 31.55 40.63 18.28
C THR A 379 30.90 41.19 19.55
N ARG A 380 29.80 40.62 20.04
CA ARG A 380 29.10 41.04 21.27
C ARG A 380 29.77 40.67 22.59
N ARG A 381 31.00 40.14 22.59
CA ARG A 381 31.92 40.36 23.73
C ARG A 381 32.41 41.81 23.83
N ALA A 382 32.09 42.67 22.85
CA ALA A 382 32.28 44.12 22.90
C ALA A 382 31.04 44.84 22.32
N ALA A 383 30.53 45.83 23.06
CA ALA A 383 29.47 46.78 22.69
C ALA A 383 27.98 46.34 22.85
N THR A 384 27.36 47.02 23.82
CA THR A 384 25.93 47.13 24.13
C THR A 384 25.20 48.00 23.10
N GLY A 385 24.30 47.41 22.31
CA GLY A 385 23.41 48.15 21.41
C GLY A 385 22.29 47.25 20.88
N THR A 386 21.05 47.75 20.91
CA THR A 386 19.78 47.03 20.65
C THR A 386 19.75 46.33 19.28
N ALA A 387 19.25 45.09 19.23
CA ALA A 387 19.17 44.29 18.01
C ALA A 387 17.97 44.76 17.14
N PRO A 388 18.07 44.77 15.79
CA PRO A 388 16.90 45.01 14.96
C PRO A 388 15.90 43.86 15.09
N ALA A 389 14.60 44.15 15.17
CA ALA A 389 13.50 43.21 15.47
C ALA A 389 13.42 41.95 14.57
N ARG A 390 14.07 42.00 13.39
CA ARG A 390 14.18 40.91 12.41
C ARG A 390 15.08 39.76 12.90
N TRP A 391 16.06 40.07 13.74
CA TRP A 391 17.11 39.15 14.21
C TRP A 391 16.73 38.40 15.48
N SER A 392 15.91 39.03 16.33
CA SER A 392 15.27 38.38 17.48
C SER A 392 14.28 37.30 17.04
N ALA A 393 13.59 37.48 15.92
CA ALA A 393 12.66 36.49 15.38
C ALA A 393 13.36 35.23 14.85
N ALA A 394 14.47 35.38 14.10
CA ALA A 394 15.23 34.23 13.57
C ALA A 394 15.92 33.43 14.69
N LEU A 395 16.52 34.12 15.66
CA LEU A 395 17.13 33.48 16.83
C LEU A 395 16.08 32.82 17.73
N ALA A 396 14.92 33.46 17.94
CA ALA A 396 13.79 32.86 18.67
C ALA A 396 13.25 31.63 17.94
N THR A 397 13.17 31.65 16.61
CA THR A 397 12.72 30.49 15.80
C THR A 397 13.71 29.33 15.91
N ILE A 398 15.02 29.61 15.85
CA ILE A 398 16.06 28.56 16.01
C ILE A 398 16.05 27.98 17.43
N LEU A 399 15.92 28.82 18.45
CA LEU A 399 15.84 28.38 19.85
C LEU A 399 14.52 27.66 20.15
N LEU A 400 13.42 28.05 19.49
CA LEU A 400 12.13 27.37 19.56
C LEU A 400 12.20 26.00 18.86
N LEU A 401 12.83 25.90 17.69
CA LEU A 401 13.01 24.63 16.98
C LEU A 401 13.93 23.67 17.76
N LEU A 402 15.05 24.16 18.30
CA LEU A 402 15.93 23.38 19.18
C LEU A 402 15.25 23.00 20.51
N GLY A 403 14.42 23.89 21.05
CA GLY A 403 13.61 23.65 22.24
C GLY A 403 12.53 22.60 22.00
N ILE A 404 11.81 22.65 20.87
CA ILE A 404 10.82 21.65 20.46
C ILE A 404 11.48 20.29 20.22
N SER A 405 12.66 20.25 19.58
CA SER A 405 13.43 19.00 19.42
C SER A 405 13.94 18.44 20.75
N GLY A 406 14.37 19.30 21.68
CA GLY A 406 14.80 18.88 23.02
C GLY A 406 13.64 18.40 23.91
N VAL A 407 12.49 19.07 23.83
CA VAL A 407 11.25 18.66 24.53
C VAL A 407 10.70 17.38 23.92
N ALA A 408 10.71 17.22 22.60
CA ALA A 408 10.34 15.97 21.93
C ALA A 408 11.26 14.82 22.36
N ALA A 409 12.59 15.04 22.45
CA ALA A 409 13.53 14.04 22.97
C ALA A 409 13.26 13.69 24.46
N GLY A 410 12.88 14.67 25.28
CA GLY A 410 12.49 14.47 26.67
C GLY A 410 11.18 13.69 26.85
N ILE A 411 10.16 13.99 26.04
CA ILE A 411 8.90 13.24 25.98
C ILE A 411 9.14 11.82 25.47
N THR A 412 10.04 11.64 24.50
CA THR A 412 10.44 10.32 23.98
C THR A 412 11.12 9.47 25.07
N GLN A 413 12.02 10.07 25.88
CA GLN A 413 12.61 9.36 27.02
C GLN A 413 11.58 9.03 28.11
N GLY A 414 10.63 9.95 28.36
CA GLY A 414 9.51 9.72 29.27
C GLY A 414 8.61 8.57 28.83
N ALA A 415 8.23 8.53 27.55
CA ALA A 415 7.43 7.47 26.94
C ALA A 415 8.16 6.11 26.93
N ILE A 416 9.48 6.10 26.65
CA ILE A 416 10.29 4.87 26.71
C ILE A 416 10.43 4.36 28.15
N SER A 417 10.55 5.27 29.13
CA SER A 417 10.64 4.89 30.55
C SER A 417 9.32 4.35 31.10
N THR A 418 8.19 4.90 30.67
CA THR A 418 6.85 4.43 31.06
C THR A 418 6.52 3.11 30.38
N ALA A 419 6.81 2.95 29.09
CA ALA A 419 6.67 1.67 28.40
C ALA A 419 7.57 0.56 28.98
N ARG A 420 8.79 0.90 29.44
CA ARG A 420 9.65 -0.05 30.18
C ARG A 420 9.09 -0.39 31.56
N ALA A 421 8.53 0.59 32.27
CA ALA A 421 7.93 0.37 33.58
C ALA A 421 6.66 -0.49 33.47
N GLU A 422 5.82 -0.25 32.47
CA GLU A 422 4.63 -1.05 32.17
C GLU A 422 5.01 -2.47 31.74
N ARG A 423 6.01 -2.65 30.85
CA ARG A 423 6.52 -3.98 30.52
C ARG A 423 7.14 -4.70 31.71
N ALA A 424 7.84 -4.00 32.60
CA ALA A 424 8.37 -4.59 33.82
C ALA A 424 7.26 -4.98 34.82
N LEU A 425 6.16 -4.23 34.88
CA LEU A 425 4.98 -4.56 35.68
C LEU A 425 4.23 -5.77 35.12
N VAL A 426 4.04 -5.84 33.80
CA VAL A 426 3.41 -7.00 33.13
C VAL A 426 4.28 -8.24 33.26
N GLN A 427 5.60 -8.11 33.17
CA GLN A 427 6.53 -9.24 33.29
C GLN A 427 6.68 -9.71 34.75
N ALA A 428 6.53 -8.81 35.74
CA ALA A 428 6.46 -9.17 37.16
C ALA A 428 5.13 -9.83 37.56
N GLN A 429 4.06 -9.63 36.79
CA GLN A 429 2.77 -10.33 36.95
C GLN A 429 2.69 -11.66 36.19
N ALA A 430 3.66 -11.94 35.32
CA ALA A 430 3.70 -13.15 34.49
C ALA A 430 4.68 -14.23 34.99
N GLU A 431 5.36 -14.03 36.14
CA GLU A 431 6.07 -15.13 36.79
C GLU A 431 5.07 -16.07 37.48
N PRO A 432 5.08 -17.39 37.19
CA PRO A 432 4.14 -18.32 37.77
C PRO A 432 4.46 -18.53 39.26
N GLU A 433 3.53 -18.14 40.13
CA GLU A 433 3.56 -18.52 41.53
C GLU A 433 3.40 -20.05 41.61
N ILE A 434 4.49 -20.75 41.95
CA ILE A 434 4.49 -22.20 42.20
C ILE A 434 3.67 -22.46 43.47
N ILE A 435 2.39 -22.78 43.29
CA ILE A 435 1.53 -23.27 44.38
C ILE A 435 1.83 -24.75 44.60
N GLN A 436 2.45 -25.08 45.73
CA GLN A 436 2.58 -26.46 46.21
C GLN A 436 1.22 -27.03 46.64
N PRO A 437 0.99 -28.34 46.46
CA PRO A 437 -0.25 -28.98 46.88
C PRO A 437 -0.24 -29.27 48.37
N ASN A 438 -1.16 -28.65 49.13
CA ASN A 438 -1.93 -29.30 50.20
C ASN A 438 -2.81 -28.29 50.96
N ALA A 439 -4.13 -28.53 50.93
CA ALA A 439 -4.98 -28.76 52.10
C ALA A 439 -6.43 -28.40 51.77
N THR A 440 -7.30 -29.39 51.90
CA THR A 440 -8.77 -29.31 51.89
C THR A 440 -9.27 -28.21 52.82
N PRO A 441 -10.39 -27.55 52.48
CA PRO A 441 -11.44 -27.40 53.48
C PRO A 441 -12.85 -27.67 52.97
N SER A 442 -13.63 -28.18 53.91
CA SER A 442 -15.02 -28.62 53.86
C SER A 442 -16.03 -27.52 53.51
N ALA A 443 -17.17 -27.99 52.99
CA ALA A 443 -18.41 -27.24 52.74
C ALA A 443 -18.97 -26.50 53.98
N PRO A 444 -19.94 -25.61 53.74
CA PRO A 444 -21.26 -25.90 54.32
C PRO A 444 -22.43 -25.73 53.34
N ALA A 445 -23.45 -26.56 53.60
CA ALA A 445 -24.73 -26.64 52.92
C ALA A 445 -25.64 -25.43 53.17
N ALA A 446 -26.54 -25.16 52.22
CA ALA A 446 -27.84 -24.55 52.51
C ALA A 446 -28.89 -24.86 51.41
N THR A 447 -29.78 -25.78 51.78
CA THR A 447 -31.25 -25.77 51.58
C THR A 447 -31.89 -25.73 50.18
N ALA A 448 -32.68 -26.80 49.97
CA ALA A 448 -33.64 -27.05 48.92
C ALA A 448 -34.86 -26.11 48.92
N ALA A 449 -35.49 -25.99 47.75
CA ALA A 449 -36.94 -25.98 47.60
C ALA A 449 -37.31 -26.54 46.22
N ALA A 450 -38.01 -27.67 46.22
CA ALA A 450 -38.61 -28.30 45.05
C ALA A 450 -40.14 -28.27 45.21
N ALA A 451 -40.88 -28.14 44.10
CA ALA A 451 -42.18 -28.77 43.81
C ALA A 451 -42.79 -28.19 42.51
N PRO A 452 -43.75 -28.87 41.85
CA PRO A 452 -43.71 -30.27 41.42
C PRO A 452 -44.19 -30.45 39.96
N ALA A 453 -43.84 -31.61 39.38
CA ALA A 453 -44.31 -32.06 38.07
C ALA A 453 -45.77 -32.55 38.11
N ALA A 454 -46.50 -32.33 37.01
CA ALA A 454 -47.81 -32.92 36.73
C ALA A 454 -47.68 -33.95 35.60
N ASN A 455 -48.22 -35.15 35.85
CA ASN A 455 -48.29 -36.29 34.94
C ASN A 455 -49.43 -36.16 33.93
N ALA A 456 -49.21 -36.65 32.69
CA ALA A 456 -50.05 -37.60 31.92
C ALA A 456 -49.75 -37.49 30.40
N PRO A 457 -50.18 -38.45 29.55
CA PRO A 457 -49.86 -39.88 29.54
C PRO A 457 -49.21 -40.33 28.21
N THR A 458 -48.68 -41.55 28.23
CA THR A 458 -48.10 -42.29 27.10
C THR A 458 -49.10 -42.57 25.97
N SER A 459 -48.68 -42.32 24.72
CA SER A 459 -49.27 -42.89 23.49
C SER A 459 -48.18 -43.67 22.75
N GLN A 460 -48.50 -44.92 22.43
CA GLN A 460 -47.64 -45.83 21.68
C GLN A 460 -47.56 -45.46 20.20
N ALA A 461 -46.33 -45.56 19.69
CA ALA A 461 -45.86 -45.99 18.37
C ALA A 461 -46.84 -45.94 17.17
N ASP A 462 -46.43 -45.18 16.15
CA ASP A 462 -46.48 -45.64 14.77
C ASP A 462 -45.07 -45.53 14.17
N ALA A 463 -44.66 -46.58 13.47
CA ALA A 463 -43.29 -46.81 13.05
C ALA A 463 -42.91 -45.96 11.82
N THR A 464 -41.99 -45.02 12.02
CA THR A 464 -41.18 -44.44 10.93
C THR A 464 -39.78 -45.00 11.03
N VAL A 465 -39.33 -45.63 9.95
CA VAL A 465 -37.99 -46.15 9.73
C VAL A 465 -36.98 -45.01 9.94
N GLU A 466 -36.25 -45.02 11.05
CA GLU A 466 -35.03 -44.23 11.22
C GLU A 466 -33.98 -44.75 10.22
N PRO A 467 -33.33 -43.89 9.43
CA PRO A 467 -32.09 -44.26 8.77
C PRO A 467 -31.07 -44.53 9.89
N THR A 468 -30.52 -45.73 9.94
CA THR A 468 -29.36 -46.04 10.78
C THR A 468 -28.22 -45.09 10.42
N ALA A 469 -28.03 -44.05 11.24
CA ALA A 469 -26.82 -43.24 11.22
C ALA A 469 -25.65 -44.18 11.50
N GLN A 470 -24.74 -44.31 10.53
CA GLN A 470 -23.46 -44.95 10.79
C GLN A 470 -22.75 -44.14 11.90
N PRO A 471 -22.06 -44.79 12.85
CA PRO A 471 -21.28 -44.06 13.83
C PRO A 471 -20.22 -43.23 13.08
N GLU A 472 -20.16 -41.92 13.33
CA GLU A 472 -19.05 -41.10 12.84
C GLU A 472 -17.73 -41.74 13.27
N ALA A 473 -16.81 -41.91 12.32
CA ALA A 473 -15.47 -42.41 12.62
C ALA A 473 -14.80 -41.47 13.62
N ALA A 474 -14.30 -42.03 14.73
CA ALA A 474 -13.60 -41.24 15.75
C ALA A 474 -12.29 -40.69 15.17
N PHE A 475 -12.08 -39.38 15.28
CA PHE A 475 -10.87 -38.72 14.81
C PHE A 475 -9.65 -39.12 15.65
N ASP A 476 -8.50 -39.35 15.02
CA ASP A 476 -7.27 -39.75 15.70
C ASP A 476 -6.81 -38.66 16.70
N PRO A 477 -6.74 -38.95 18.02
CA PRO A 477 -6.30 -37.99 19.02
C PRO A 477 -4.88 -37.45 18.80
N ALA A 478 -3.97 -38.27 18.27
CA ALA A 478 -2.59 -37.83 18.02
C ALA A 478 -2.53 -36.82 16.87
N LEU A 479 -3.32 -37.05 15.82
CA LEU A 479 -3.48 -36.10 14.72
C LEU A 479 -4.17 -34.81 15.19
N ALA A 480 -5.21 -34.92 16.01
CA ALA A 480 -5.89 -33.77 16.60
C ALA A 480 -4.93 -32.86 17.40
N GLU A 481 -4.03 -33.46 18.19
CA GLU A 481 -3.01 -32.71 18.95
C GLU A 481 -2.04 -31.98 18.01
N ARG A 482 -1.60 -32.62 16.92
CA ARG A 482 -0.72 -32.00 15.91
C ARG A 482 -1.43 -30.84 15.18
N LEU A 483 -2.71 -31.01 14.83
CA LEU A 483 -3.51 -29.95 14.20
C LEU A 483 -3.74 -28.77 15.14
N GLN A 484 -3.97 -29.02 16.43
CA GLN A 484 -4.07 -27.95 17.43
C GLN A 484 -2.73 -27.22 17.59
N ALA A 485 -1.60 -27.93 17.59
CA ALA A 485 -0.28 -27.31 17.68
C ALA A 485 0.01 -26.35 16.51
N VAL A 486 -0.52 -26.61 15.30
CA VAL A 486 -0.42 -25.69 14.17
C VAL A 486 -1.19 -24.39 14.44
N LEU A 487 -2.41 -24.46 14.97
CA LEU A 487 -3.17 -23.28 15.34
C LEU A 487 -2.47 -22.48 16.45
N ASP A 488 -1.97 -23.16 17.47
CA ASP A 488 -1.28 -22.54 18.60
C ASP A 488 0.01 -21.84 18.15
N ALA A 489 0.77 -22.48 17.25
CA ALA A 489 1.96 -21.89 16.67
C ALA A 489 1.64 -20.65 15.80
N ALA A 490 0.55 -20.70 15.04
CA ALA A 490 0.14 -19.60 14.16
C ALA A 490 -0.19 -18.30 14.92
N VAL A 491 -0.70 -18.40 16.15
CA VAL A 491 -1.05 -17.24 16.99
C VAL A 491 0.01 -16.87 18.02
N ALA A 492 1.07 -17.68 18.16
CA ALA A 492 2.02 -17.59 19.27
C ALA A 492 2.81 -16.27 19.34
N ASP A 493 3.10 -15.65 18.19
CA ASP A 493 3.82 -14.38 18.11
C ASP A 493 2.91 -13.15 18.30
N GLY A 494 1.59 -13.37 18.35
CA GLY A 494 0.58 -12.34 18.48
C GLY A 494 0.28 -11.56 17.19
N ALA A 495 0.92 -11.87 16.06
CA ALA A 495 0.64 -11.23 14.78
C ALA A 495 -0.75 -11.61 14.25
N ILE A 496 -1.09 -12.89 14.37
CA ILE A 496 -2.44 -13.43 14.15
C ILE A 496 -3.17 -13.41 15.49
N PRO A 497 -4.22 -12.59 15.67
CA PRO A 497 -4.98 -12.57 16.92
C PRO A 497 -5.58 -13.93 17.24
N GLY A 498 -6.28 -14.54 16.30
CA GLY A 498 -6.96 -15.81 16.46
C GLY A 498 -7.22 -16.52 15.14
N ALA A 499 -7.37 -17.84 15.23
CA ALA A 499 -7.54 -18.74 14.10
C ALA A 499 -8.53 -19.86 14.43
N THR A 500 -9.28 -20.30 13.42
CA THR A 500 -10.17 -21.47 13.46
C THR A 500 -9.83 -22.40 12.31
N LEU A 501 -9.91 -23.71 12.54
CA LEU A 501 -9.63 -24.75 11.54
C LEU A 501 -10.63 -25.89 11.69
N SER A 502 -11.13 -26.41 10.57
CA SER A 502 -11.92 -27.64 10.47
C SER A 502 -11.37 -28.51 9.35
N VAL A 503 -11.22 -29.81 9.62
CA VAL A 503 -10.64 -30.80 8.70
C VAL A 503 -11.61 -31.96 8.51
N GLN A 504 -11.68 -32.50 7.29
CA GLN A 504 -12.30 -33.79 6.97
C GLN A 504 -11.27 -34.72 6.34
N LEU A 505 -11.24 -35.97 6.79
CA LEU A 505 -10.38 -37.04 6.26
C LEU A 505 -11.16 -37.99 5.33
N PRO A 506 -10.45 -38.88 4.59
CA PRO A 506 -11.07 -39.80 3.63
C PRO A 506 -12.06 -40.79 4.23
N ASP A 507 -11.89 -41.12 5.52
CA ASP A 507 -12.78 -42.00 6.27
C ASP A 507 -14.05 -41.28 6.78
N GLY A 508 -14.19 -39.99 6.47
CA GLY A 508 -15.31 -39.14 6.89
C GLY A 508 -15.16 -38.57 8.30
N SER A 509 -14.10 -38.90 9.04
CA SER A 509 -13.83 -38.31 10.35
C SER A 509 -13.51 -36.82 10.21
N ASN A 510 -13.97 -36.04 11.20
CA ASN A 510 -13.84 -34.59 11.19
C ASN A 510 -13.24 -34.08 12.51
N TRP A 511 -12.48 -32.99 12.42
CA TRP A 511 -11.94 -32.29 13.57
C TRP A 511 -12.12 -30.79 13.41
N THR A 512 -12.39 -30.07 14.49
CA THR A 512 -12.46 -28.60 14.50
C THR A 512 -11.75 -28.08 15.74
N GLY A 513 -10.92 -27.06 15.56
CA GLY A 513 -10.17 -26.40 16.62
C GLY A 513 -10.10 -24.89 16.43
N ALA A 514 -9.66 -24.21 17.47
CA ALA A 514 -9.42 -22.78 17.48
C ALA A 514 -8.23 -22.43 18.39
N SER A 515 -7.59 -21.28 18.14
CA SER A 515 -6.56 -20.74 19.02
C SER A 515 -6.55 -19.21 18.97
N GLY A 516 -6.00 -18.58 20.01
CA GLY A 516 -5.89 -17.13 20.13
C GLY A 516 -7.18 -16.42 20.56
N LEU A 517 -7.37 -15.21 20.05
CA LEU A 517 -8.39 -14.25 20.47
C LEU A 517 -9.35 -13.90 19.32
N ALA A 518 -10.65 -14.03 19.60
CA ALA A 518 -11.73 -13.50 18.78
C ALA A 518 -11.79 -11.97 18.87
N ASP A 519 -11.49 -11.39 20.03
CA ASP A 519 -11.44 -9.94 20.26
C ASP A 519 -10.24 -9.61 21.14
N ARG A 520 -9.27 -8.87 20.57
CA ARG A 520 -8.04 -8.44 21.26
C ARG A 520 -8.33 -7.48 22.41
N ALA A 521 -9.27 -6.55 22.24
CA ALA A 521 -9.54 -5.50 23.22
C ALA A 521 -10.30 -6.06 24.43
N ALA A 522 -11.26 -6.95 24.18
CA ALA A 522 -12.02 -7.62 25.23
C ALA A 522 -11.29 -8.83 25.84
N GLY A 523 -10.20 -9.30 25.21
CA GLY A 523 -9.52 -10.54 25.60
C GLY A 523 -10.39 -11.78 25.41
N THR A 524 -11.32 -11.75 24.45
CA THR A 524 -12.27 -12.85 24.23
C THR A 524 -11.55 -13.96 23.46
N PRO A 525 -11.53 -15.21 23.97
CA PRO A 525 -10.86 -16.31 23.29
C PRO A 525 -11.57 -16.70 22.00
N MET A 526 -10.80 -17.10 20.99
CA MET A 526 -11.33 -17.74 19.79
C MET A 526 -11.81 -19.15 20.13
N GLN A 527 -13.02 -19.51 19.66
CA GLN A 527 -13.62 -20.82 19.87
C GLN A 527 -13.95 -21.50 18.52
N PRO A 528 -14.06 -22.83 18.45
CA PRO A 528 -14.41 -23.56 17.23
C PRO A 528 -15.72 -23.10 16.56
N ASP A 529 -16.67 -22.60 17.35
CA ASP A 529 -17.98 -22.09 16.95
C ASP A 529 -18.01 -20.55 16.80
N THR A 530 -16.86 -19.88 16.88
CA THR A 530 -16.80 -18.42 16.67
C THR A 530 -17.14 -18.09 15.21
N LEU A 531 -18.05 -17.15 15.04
CA LEU A 531 -18.48 -16.65 13.75
C LEU A 531 -17.42 -15.74 13.14
N VAL A 532 -17.05 -16.03 11.90
CA VAL A 532 -16.02 -15.29 11.14
C VAL A 532 -16.56 -14.88 9.78
N ARG A 533 -16.07 -13.75 9.26
CA ARG A 533 -16.36 -13.34 7.88
C ARG A 533 -15.45 -14.10 6.94
N VAL A 534 -16.02 -14.78 5.96
CA VAL A 534 -15.24 -15.63 5.03
C VAL A 534 -14.89 -14.95 3.71
N GLY A 535 -15.27 -13.68 3.56
CA GLY A 535 -14.95 -12.87 2.39
C GLY A 535 -15.32 -13.58 1.08
N SER A 536 -14.39 -13.58 0.12
CA SER A 536 -14.58 -14.15 -1.22
C SER A 536 -14.96 -15.63 -1.29
N LEU A 537 -14.87 -16.41 -0.21
CA LEU A 537 -15.49 -17.74 -0.16
C LEU A 537 -17.00 -17.69 -0.43
N SER A 538 -17.64 -16.54 -0.18
CA SER A 538 -19.05 -16.29 -0.50
C SER A 538 -19.39 -16.51 -1.98
N LYS A 539 -18.40 -16.35 -2.88
CA LYS A 539 -18.57 -16.58 -4.32
C LYS A 539 -18.94 -18.01 -4.64
N MET A 540 -18.42 -18.98 -3.88
CA MET A 540 -18.75 -20.39 -4.08
C MET A 540 -20.25 -20.63 -3.86
N PHE A 541 -20.83 -20.01 -2.84
CA PHE A 541 -22.27 -20.12 -2.54
C PHE A 541 -23.12 -19.45 -3.62
N THR A 542 -22.76 -18.23 -4.04
CA THR A 542 -23.41 -17.53 -5.14
C THR A 542 -23.34 -18.34 -6.45
N ALA A 543 -22.19 -18.94 -6.76
CA ALA A 543 -22.00 -19.77 -7.94
C ALA A 543 -22.86 -21.04 -7.90
N VAL A 544 -22.94 -21.73 -6.76
CA VAL A 544 -23.83 -22.89 -6.58
C VAL A 544 -25.29 -22.50 -6.83
N ALA A 545 -25.76 -21.36 -6.29
CA ALA A 545 -27.12 -20.89 -6.53
C ALA A 545 -27.40 -20.62 -8.02
N VAL A 546 -26.47 -19.97 -8.72
CA VAL A 546 -26.58 -19.72 -10.18
C VAL A 546 -26.59 -21.04 -10.96
N LEU A 547 -25.74 -22.00 -10.61
CA LEU A 547 -25.67 -23.30 -11.28
C LEU A 547 -26.93 -24.13 -11.03
N GLN A 548 -27.52 -24.10 -9.83
CA GLN A 548 -28.81 -24.76 -9.57
C GLN A 548 -29.97 -24.10 -10.34
N LEU A 549 -29.94 -22.77 -10.53
CA LEU A 549 -30.89 -22.09 -11.40
C LEU A 549 -30.68 -22.48 -12.88
N ALA A 550 -29.45 -22.78 -13.28
CA ALA A 550 -29.15 -23.29 -14.61
C ALA A 550 -29.64 -24.74 -14.81
N GLU A 551 -29.49 -25.59 -13.78
CA GLU A 551 -30.07 -26.94 -13.78
C GLU A 551 -31.60 -26.92 -13.87
N ALA A 552 -32.24 -25.93 -13.25
CA ALA A 552 -33.68 -25.70 -13.34
C ALA A 552 -34.12 -25.14 -14.71
N GLY A 553 -33.17 -24.79 -15.59
CA GLY A 553 -33.42 -24.18 -16.90
C GLY A 553 -33.84 -22.72 -16.86
N THR A 554 -33.73 -22.06 -15.70
CA THR A 554 -34.10 -20.65 -15.51
C THR A 554 -32.95 -19.70 -15.87
N VAL A 555 -31.71 -20.19 -15.85
CA VAL A 555 -30.50 -19.46 -16.23
C VAL A 555 -29.71 -20.26 -17.27
N ASP A 556 -29.53 -19.71 -18.45
CA ASP A 556 -28.53 -20.18 -19.41
C ASP A 556 -27.17 -19.50 -19.11
N LEU A 557 -26.14 -20.32 -18.88
CA LEU A 557 -24.78 -19.87 -18.57
C LEU A 557 -24.14 -19.09 -19.73
N ASP A 558 -24.51 -19.41 -20.97
CA ASP A 558 -23.92 -18.83 -22.17
C ASP A 558 -24.78 -17.71 -22.76
N ALA A 559 -25.92 -17.40 -22.13
CA ALA A 559 -26.74 -16.24 -22.50
C ALA A 559 -26.08 -14.92 -22.07
N PRO A 560 -26.26 -13.84 -22.85
CA PRO A 560 -25.85 -12.50 -22.45
C PRO A 560 -26.52 -12.07 -21.14
N VAL A 561 -25.80 -11.35 -20.30
CA VAL A 561 -26.30 -10.80 -19.02
C VAL A 561 -27.51 -9.89 -19.24
N ALA A 562 -27.54 -9.15 -20.36
CA ALA A 562 -28.67 -8.28 -20.72
C ALA A 562 -30.00 -9.04 -20.89
N THR A 563 -29.97 -10.36 -21.07
CA THR A 563 -31.18 -11.22 -21.10
C THR A 563 -31.93 -11.16 -19.77
N TYR A 564 -31.19 -11.09 -18.65
CA TYR A 564 -31.76 -11.09 -17.30
C TYR A 564 -31.78 -9.69 -16.70
N LEU A 565 -30.74 -8.89 -16.97
CA LEU A 565 -30.51 -7.57 -16.39
C LEU A 565 -30.33 -6.54 -17.52
N PRO A 566 -31.40 -6.16 -18.23
CA PRO A 566 -31.31 -5.20 -19.33
C PRO A 566 -30.84 -3.83 -18.82
N ASP A 567 -30.08 -3.14 -19.66
CA ASP A 567 -29.54 -1.80 -19.41
C ASP A 567 -28.63 -1.65 -18.17
N LEU A 568 -28.22 -2.77 -17.53
CA LEU A 568 -27.30 -2.73 -16.38
C LEU A 568 -25.87 -2.40 -16.80
N LEU A 569 -25.41 -2.94 -17.94
CA LEU A 569 -24.03 -2.82 -18.41
C LEU A 569 -23.99 -2.25 -19.83
N PRO A 570 -23.03 -1.35 -20.15
CA PRO A 570 -22.85 -0.82 -21.50
C PRO A 570 -22.61 -1.91 -22.56
N ASN A 571 -21.96 -3.01 -22.16
CA ASN A 571 -21.65 -4.16 -23.01
C ASN A 571 -22.39 -5.44 -22.55
N GLY A 572 -23.58 -5.29 -21.96
CA GLY A 572 -24.36 -6.41 -21.39
C GLY A 572 -24.75 -7.49 -22.39
N ASP A 573 -24.81 -7.16 -23.68
CA ASP A 573 -25.08 -8.10 -24.78
C ASP A 573 -23.88 -8.99 -25.15
N ALA A 574 -22.66 -8.59 -24.73
CA ALA A 574 -21.42 -9.32 -25.01
C ALA A 574 -20.93 -10.14 -23.82
N ILE A 575 -21.23 -9.72 -22.59
CA ILE A 575 -20.85 -10.43 -21.36
C ILE A 575 -21.88 -11.52 -21.10
N THR A 576 -21.42 -12.78 -20.99
CA THR A 576 -22.28 -13.93 -20.61
C THR A 576 -22.27 -14.17 -19.10
N VAL A 577 -23.25 -14.94 -18.60
CA VAL A 577 -23.27 -15.39 -17.19
C VAL A 577 -22.01 -16.18 -16.85
N ARG A 578 -21.52 -17.02 -17.77
CA ARG A 578 -20.25 -17.74 -17.65
C ARG A 578 -19.06 -16.80 -17.52
N ASN A 579 -19.02 -15.70 -18.29
CA ASN A 579 -17.93 -14.74 -18.16
C ASN A 579 -17.88 -14.10 -16.77
N LEU A 580 -19.03 -13.83 -16.16
CA LEU A 580 -19.10 -13.33 -14.79
C LEU A 580 -18.59 -14.38 -13.79
N LEU A 581 -19.11 -15.61 -13.86
CA LEU A 581 -18.73 -16.71 -12.95
C LEU A 581 -17.22 -17.02 -13.00
N GLN A 582 -16.61 -16.85 -14.17
CA GLN A 582 -15.21 -17.23 -14.44
C GLN A 582 -14.21 -16.06 -14.42
N HIS A 583 -14.66 -14.83 -14.15
CA HIS A 583 -13.82 -13.62 -14.23
C HIS A 583 -13.15 -13.40 -15.61
N THR A 584 -13.90 -13.69 -16.67
CA THR A 584 -13.50 -13.41 -18.07
C THR A 584 -14.33 -12.30 -18.70
N SER A 585 -14.98 -11.47 -17.87
CA SER A 585 -15.81 -10.33 -18.31
C SER A 585 -15.01 -9.08 -18.67
N GLY A 586 -13.83 -8.90 -18.07
CA GLY A 586 -13.02 -7.68 -18.16
C GLY A 586 -13.59 -6.50 -17.37
N LEU A 587 -14.61 -6.70 -16.52
CA LEU A 587 -15.19 -5.64 -15.71
C LEU A 587 -14.22 -5.18 -14.61
N TYR A 588 -14.11 -3.86 -14.44
CA TYR A 588 -13.30 -3.25 -13.40
C TYR A 588 -13.75 -3.70 -11.99
N ASP A 589 -12.81 -3.96 -11.09
CA ASP A 589 -13.09 -4.29 -9.70
C ASP A 589 -13.19 -3.03 -8.84
N TYR A 590 -14.40 -2.71 -8.37
CA TYR A 590 -14.60 -1.54 -7.52
C TYR A 590 -13.91 -1.64 -6.14
N LEU A 591 -13.64 -2.86 -5.65
CA LEU A 591 -12.91 -3.07 -4.39
C LEU A 591 -11.39 -2.90 -4.54
N GLU A 592 -10.88 -2.75 -5.77
CA GLU A 592 -9.49 -2.35 -6.00
C GLU A 592 -9.32 -0.82 -6.09
N ASP A 593 -10.41 -0.06 -6.24
CA ASP A 593 -10.32 1.40 -6.20
C ASP A 593 -10.16 1.91 -4.76
N ARG A 594 -8.97 2.44 -4.47
CA ARG A 594 -8.63 3.02 -3.17
C ARG A 594 -9.63 4.06 -2.67
N ARG A 595 -10.25 4.86 -3.55
CA ARG A 595 -11.22 5.89 -3.13
C ARG A 595 -12.52 5.25 -2.68
N PHE A 596 -13.01 4.26 -3.42
CA PHE A 596 -14.19 3.52 -3.04
C PHE A 596 -14.01 2.82 -1.69
N VAL A 597 -12.93 2.05 -1.54
CA VAL A 597 -12.64 1.33 -0.30
C VAL A 597 -12.50 2.30 0.87
N THR A 598 -11.74 3.39 0.69
CA THR A 598 -11.59 4.41 1.74
C THR A 598 -12.95 4.98 2.15
N GLN A 599 -13.83 5.28 1.19
CA GLN A 599 -15.17 5.77 1.49
C GLN A 599 -16.00 4.72 2.24
N ALA A 600 -16.01 3.49 1.77
CA ALA A 600 -16.78 2.39 2.36
C ALA A 600 -16.40 2.13 3.82
N TYR A 601 -15.11 2.20 4.15
CA TYR A 601 -14.62 2.03 5.53
C TYR A 601 -14.88 3.27 6.41
N SER A 602 -14.87 4.48 5.83
CA SER A 602 -15.23 5.71 6.57
C SER A 602 -16.73 5.86 6.84
N GLU A 603 -17.57 5.16 6.09
CA GLU A 603 -19.03 5.18 6.19
C GLU A 603 -19.62 3.79 6.57
N PRO A 604 -19.23 3.18 7.71
CA PRO A 604 -19.57 1.79 8.04
C PRO A 604 -21.08 1.55 8.22
N ALA A 605 -21.86 2.61 8.50
CA ALA A 605 -23.31 2.53 8.63
C ALA A 605 -24.05 2.68 7.28
N ARG A 606 -23.37 3.04 6.20
CA ARG A 606 -24.00 3.25 4.90
C ARG A 606 -24.35 1.92 4.26
N VAL A 607 -25.58 1.84 3.76
CA VAL A 607 -26.02 0.73 2.92
C VAL A 607 -25.74 1.08 1.47
N TRP A 608 -24.91 0.26 0.82
CA TRP A 608 -24.61 0.35 -0.61
C TRP A 608 -25.54 -0.59 -1.37
N THR A 609 -26.24 -0.07 -2.37
CA THR A 609 -27.08 -0.91 -3.23
C THR A 609 -26.21 -1.63 -4.26
N PRO A 610 -26.56 -2.87 -4.68
CA PRO A 610 -25.82 -3.58 -5.72
C PRO A 610 -25.68 -2.77 -7.02
N ARG A 611 -26.70 -1.98 -7.37
CA ARG A 611 -26.67 -1.09 -8.53
C ARG A 611 -25.61 0.02 -8.37
N GLU A 612 -25.50 0.65 -7.21
CA GLU A 612 -24.45 1.66 -6.98
C GLU A 612 -23.03 1.08 -7.14
N LEU A 613 -22.82 -0.16 -6.71
CA LEU A 613 -21.52 -0.85 -6.86
C LEU A 613 -21.19 -1.07 -8.35
N VAL A 614 -22.18 -1.52 -9.14
CA VAL A 614 -22.02 -1.73 -10.59
C VAL A 614 -21.86 -0.40 -11.33
N ASP A 615 -22.64 0.62 -10.97
CA ASP A 615 -22.55 1.97 -11.54
C ASP A 615 -21.20 2.63 -11.20
N TYR A 616 -20.60 2.31 -10.05
CA TYR A 616 -19.23 2.73 -9.73
C TYR A 616 -18.21 2.04 -10.65
N ALA A 617 -18.26 0.71 -10.74
CA ALA A 617 -17.33 -0.06 -11.56
C ALA A 617 -17.38 0.33 -13.05
N THR A 618 -18.56 0.63 -13.59
CA THR A 618 -18.76 0.96 -15.01
C THR A 618 -18.33 2.38 -15.41
N GLN A 619 -17.88 3.21 -14.45
CA GLN A 619 -17.20 4.47 -14.76
C GLN A 619 -15.80 4.26 -15.33
N PHE A 620 -15.23 3.07 -15.16
CA PHE A 620 -13.91 2.70 -15.62
C PHE A 620 -14.00 1.81 -16.87
N PRO A 621 -13.03 1.92 -17.80
CA PRO A 621 -12.99 1.06 -18.96
C PRO A 621 -12.71 -0.39 -18.56
N SER A 622 -13.27 -1.34 -19.31
CA SER A 622 -12.96 -2.76 -19.16
C SER A 622 -11.48 -3.06 -19.45
N SER A 623 -10.87 -3.96 -18.68
CA SER A 623 -9.48 -4.40 -18.84
C SER A 623 -9.25 -5.10 -20.18
N PHE A 624 -10.25 -5.84 -20.67
CA PHE A 624 -10.25 -6.55 -21.95
C PHE A 624 -11.69 -6.84 -22.42
N ALA A 625 -11.82 -7.31 -23.67
CA ALA A 625 -13.13 -7.70 -24.20
C ALA A 625 -13.60 -9.05 -23.60
N PRO A 626 -14.90 -9.23 -23.31
CA PRO A 626 -15.42 -10.44 -22.67
C PRO A 626 -15.04 -11.72 -23.42
N GLY A 627 -14.58 -12.74 -22.70
CA GLY A 627 -14.21 -14.05 -23.26
C GLY A 627 -12.95 -14.06 -24.14
N THR A 628 -12.15 -12.99 -24.14
CA THR A 628 -10.88 -12.96 -24.89
C THR A 628 -9.97 -14.10 -24.43
N GLU A 629 -9.52 -14.92 -25.38
CA GLU A 629 -8.66 -16.07 -25.08
C GLU A 629 -7.38 -15.65 -24.33
N GLY A 630 -7.09 -16.36 -23.24
CA GLY A 630 -5.93 -16.08 -22.40
C GLY A 630 -6.00 -14.77 -21.61
N SER A 631 -7.14 -14.07 -21.59
CA SER A 631 -7.37 -12.89 -20.75
C SER A 631 -8.21 -13.25 -19.53
N TRP A 632 -7.75 -12.83 -18.35
CA TRP A 632 -8.40 -13.10 -17.09
C TRP A 632 -8.03 -11.99 -16.10
N ASP A 633 -9.03 -11.51 -15.35
CA ASP A 633 -8.85 -10.47 -14.33
C ASP A 633 -9.96 -10.61 -13.30
N TYR A 634 -9.58 -10.89 -12.06
CA TYR A 634 -10.52 -11.06 -10.97
C TYR A 634 -11.31 -9.76 -10.74
N SER A 635 -12.61 -9.90 -10.49
CA SER A 635 -13.48 -8.73 -10.29
C SER A 635 -14.67 -9.07 -9.42
N ASN A 636 -14.73 -8.44 -8.24
CA ASN A 636 -15.87 -8.56 -7.34
C ASN A 636 -17.18 -8.07 -7.98
N THR A 637 -17.11 -7.12 -8.91
CA THR A 637 -18.25 -6.63 -9.70
C THR A 637 -19.02 -7.77 -10.35
N ASN A 638 -18.32 -8.82 -10.81
CA ASN A 638 -18.97 -9.98 -11.44
C ASN A 638 -19.96 -10.67 -10.49
N TYR A 639 -19.58 -10.85 -9.23
CA TYR A 639 -20.40 -11.56 -8.25
C TYR A 639 -21.47 -10.68 -7.62
N VAL A 640 -21.32 -9.35 -7.67
CA VAL A 640 -22.42 -8.42 -7.43
C VAL A 640 -23.51 -8.61 -8.49
N ILE A 641 -23.13 -8.63 -9.77
CA ILE A 641 -24.07 -8.82 -10.88
C ILE A 641 -24.73 -10.20 -10.83
N LEU A 642 -23.99 -11.26 -10.52
CA LEU A 642 -24.56 -12.60 -10.34
C LEU A 642 -25.57 -12.64 -9.19
N GLY A 643 -25.31 -11.95 -8.08
CA GLY A 643 -26.29 -11.79 -7.02
C GLY A 643 -27.57 -11.10 -7.50
N MET A 644 -27.44 -9.99 -8.25
CA MET A 644 -28.59 -9.30 -8.85
C MET A 644 -29.35 -10.19 -9.84
N LEU A 645 -28.65 -11.04 -10.60
CA LEU A 645 -29.25 -11.98 -11.54
C LEU A 645 -30.08 -13.04 -10.79
N VAL A 646 -29.54 -13.60 -9.70
CA VAL A 646 -30.27 -14.55 -8.84
C VAL A 646 -31.55 -13.90 -8.31
N GLU A 647 -31.48 -12.67 -7.80
CA GLU A 647 -32.65 -11.96 -7.29
C GLU A 647 -33.70 -11.70 -8.37
N GLN A 648 -33.25 -11.25 -9.54
CA GLN A 648 -34.11 -10.93 -10.67
C GLN A 648 -34.84 -12.17 -11.23
N VAL A 649 -34.15 -13.31 -11.31
CA VAL A 649 -34.70 -14.53 -11.90
C VAL A 649 -35.57 -15.31 -10.92
N SER A 650 -35.21 -15.34 -9.64
CA SER A 650 -35.98 -16.04 -8.60
C SER A 650 -37.14 -15.22 -8.03
N GLY A 651 -37.02 -13.88 -8.04
CA GLY A 651 -37.93 -12.98 -7.34
C GLY A 651 -37.71 -12.90 -5.82
N ASN A 652 -36.71 -13.60 -5.28
CA ASN A 652 -36.36 -13.61 -3.86
C ASN A 652 -35.03 -12.89 -3.62
N ALA A 653 -34.79 -12.43 -2.39
CA ALA A 653 -33.49 -11.87 -2.02
C ALA A 653 -32.38 -12.94 -2.10
N LEU A 654 -31.15 -12.54 -2.42
CA LEU A 654 -30.02 -13.47 -2.54
C LEU A 654 -29.84 -14.28 -1.24
N ALA A 655 -29.92 -13.63 -0.09
CA ALA A 655 -29.81 -14.28 1.22
C ALA A 655 -30.85 -15.41 1.40
N GLN A 656 -32.07 -15.20 0.94
CA GLN A 656 -33.15 -16.18 0.99
C GLN A 656 -32.88 -17.36 0.05
N GLU A 657 -32.40 -17.10 -1.17
CA GLU A 657 -32.03 -18.16 -2.11
C GLU A 657 -30.88 -19.01 -1.56
N LEU A 658 -29.84 -18.40 -0.99
CA LEU A 658 -28.74 -19.13 -0.34
C LEU A 658 -29.24 -19.98 0.83
N ALA A 659 -30.12 -19.44 1.67
CA ALA A 659 -30.68 -20.16 2.80
C ALA A 659 -31.54 -21.37 2.37
N GLN A 660 -32.40 -21.21 1.37
CA GLN A 660 -33.29 -22.27 0.90
C GLN A 660 -32.56 -23.36 0.12
N ARG A 661 -31.55 -22.97 -0.68
CA ARG A 661 -30.84 -23.87 -1.59
C ARG A 661 -29.65 -24.57 -0.95
N ILE A 662 -29.01 -23.94 0.04
CA ILE A 662 -27.72 -24.37 0.56
C ILE A 662 -27.75 -24.50 2.09
N PHE A 663 -28.08 -23.43 2.83
CA PHE A 663 -27.89 -23.45 4.28
C PHE A 663 -28.85 -24.41 4.99
N THR A 664 -30.14 -24.37 4.64
CA THR A 664 -31.16 -25.22 5.26
C THR A 664 -30.99 -26.69 4.86
N PRO A 665 -30.82 -27.05 3.57
CA PRO A 665 -30.63 -28.45 3.17
C PRO A 665 -29.37 -29.09 3.74
N LEU A 666 -28.31 -28.30 3.92
CA LEU A 666 -27.07 -28.77 4.55
C LEU A 666 -27.03 -28.54 6.06
N GLU A 667 -28.11 -28.06 6.68
CA GLU A 667 -28.20 -27.76 8.11
C GLU A 667 -27.00 -26.94 8.63
N LEU A 668 -26.61 -25.90 7.88
CA LEU A 668 -25.54 -24.96 8.27
C LEU A 668 -26.08 -23.97 9.32
N ALA A 669 -26.21 -24.45 10.55
CA ALA A 669 -26.90 -23.76 11.64
C ALA A 669 -26.26 -22.41 12.04
N HIS A 670 -25.02 -22.16 11.64
CA HIS A 670 -24.24 -20.98 11.98
C HIS A 670 -23.72 -20.25 10.73
N THR A 671 -24.36 -20.43 9.57
CA THR A 671 -24.05 -19.70 8.34
C THR A 671 -25.13 -18.66 8.02
N PHE A 672 -24.72 -17.41 7.82
CA PHE A 672 -25.61 -16.27 7.59
C PHE A 672 -25.16 -15.43 6.39
N SER A 673 -26.13 -14.89 5.65
CA SER A 673 -25.93 -13.80 4.69
C SER A 673 -26.55 -12.53 5.30
N VAL A 674 -25.79 -11.44 5.39
CA VAL A 674 -26.00 -10.40 6.42
C VAL A 674 -27.10 -9.37 6.10
N THR A 675 -28.26 -9.84 5.65
CA THR A 675 -29.52 -9.08 5.75
C THR A 675 -30.23 -9.31 7.10
N ASP A 676 -29.80 -10.31 7.86
CA ASP A 676 -30.41 -10.73 9.14
C ASP A 676 -29.58 -10.33 10.37
N THR A 677 -30.22 -10.35 11.54
CA THR A 677 -29.52 -10.30 12.84
C THR A 677 -28.62 -11.53 12.96
N ILE A 678 -27.32 -11.33 13.02
CA ILE A 678 -26.37 -12.43 13.26
C ILE A 678 -26.44 -12.80 14.74
N GLU A 679 -26.91 -14.00 15.04
CA GLU A 679 -26.94 -14.57 16.40
C GLU A 679 -25.67 -15.38 16.65
N GLY A 680 -24.93 -15.05 17.72
CA GLY A 680 -23.71 -15.76 18.11
C GLY A 680 -22.51 -14.85 18.36
N ALA A 681 -21.45 -15.42 18.93
CA ALA A 681 -20.21 -14.70 19.19
C ALA A 681 -19.42 -14.51 17.89
N GLN A 682 -19.24 -13.25 17.49
CA GLN A 682 -18.48 -12.89 16.29
C GLN A 682 -17.06 -12.48 16.68
N ALA A 683 -16.09 -12.94 15.89
CA ALA A 683 -14.74 -12.41 15.96
C ALA A 683 -14.71 -10.97 15.42
N ARG A 684 -13.74 -10.20 15.93
CA ARG A 684 -13.26 -8.97 15.32
C ARG A 684 -12.16 -9.29 14.32
N GLY A 685 -12.21 -8.65 13.16
CA GLY A 685 -11.22 -8.76 12.08
C GLY A 685 -10.25 -7.60 12.11
N TYR A 686 -8.96 -7.89 11.93
CA TYR A 686 -7.90 -6.89 12.10
C TYR A 686 -7.08 -6.69 10.83
N SER A 687 -6.66 -5.45 10.59
CA SER A 687 -5.51 -5.15 9.75
C SER A 687 -4.41 -4.57 10.63
N ARG A 688 -3.37 -5.38 10.90
CA ARG A 688 -2.39 -5.12 11.96
C ARG A 688 -3.11 -5.01 13.31
N ASP A 689 -3.22 -3.79 13.85
CA ASP A 689 -3.88 -3.49 15.13
C ASP A 689 -5.24 -2.78 14.96
N ASP A 690 -5.61 -2.45 13.72
CA ASP A 690 -6.85 -1.73 13.40
C ASP A 690 -8.02 -2.70 13.24
N ASP A 691 -9.16 -2.41 13.88
CA ASP A 691 -10.38 -3.22 13.79
C ASP A 691 -11.17 -2.82 12.53
N GLN A 692 -11.24 -3.74 11.59
CA GLN A 692 -11.88 -3.56 10.30
C GLN A 692 -13.25 -4.25 10.21
N THR A 693 -13.76 -4.76 11.33
CA THR A 693 -15.00 -5.54 11.37
C THR A 693 -16.20 -4.71 10.95
N ASP A 694 -16.21 -3.40 11.23
CA ASP A 694 -17.43 -2.60 11.09
C ASP A 694 -17.76 -2.22 9.63
N VAL A 695 -16.91 -2.57 8.64
CA VAL A 695 -17.25 -2.37 7.23
C VAL A 695 -18.57 -3.07 6.87
N ALA A 696 -19.48 -2.34 6.21
CA ALA A 696 -20.80 -2.84 5.89
C ALA A 696 -20.75 -4.01 4.89
N PHE A 697 -21.48 -5.09 5.15
CA PHE A 697 -21.60 -6.21 4.19
C PHE A 697 -22.25 -5.83 2.86
N SER A 698 -23.04 -4.75 2.85
CA SER A 698 -23.63 -4.19 1.63
C SER A 698 -22.58 -3.74 0.61
N VAL A 699 -21.37 -3.38 1.06
CA VAL A 699 -20.21 -3.04 0.22
C VAL A 699 -19.75 -4.23 -0.63
N ALA A 700 -19.98 -5.46 -0.14
CA ALA A 700 -19.57 -6.69 -0.80
C ALA A 700 -20.74 -7.37 -1.54
N PHE A 701 -21.93 -7.39 -0.93
CA PHE A 701 -23.08 -8.13 -1.46
C PHE A 701 -22.68 -9.58 -1.83
N GLY A 702 -23.18 -10.15 -2.93
CA GLY A 702 -22.92 -11.54 -3.35
C GLY A 702 -21.45 -11.95 -3.56
N THR A 703 -20.51 -11.02 -3.42
CA THR A 703 -19.07 -11.27 -3.53
C THR A 703 -18.38 -11.69 -2.23
N ALA A 704 -18.88 -11.22 -1.07
CA ALA A 704 -18.21 -11.37 0.23
C ALA A 704 -19.13 -11.07 1.44
N ASN A 705 -20.39 -11.54 1.42
CA ASN A 705 -21.40 -11.26 2.45
C ASN A 705 -21.78 -12.44 3.37
N ILE A 706 -20.95 -13.48 3.46
CA ILE A 706 -21.19 -14.63 4.34
C ILE A 706 -20.39 -14.55 5.64
N VAL A 707 -21.08 -14.87 6.73
CA VAL A 707 -20.52 -15.16 8.05
C VAL A 707 -20.80 -16.62 8.36
N THR A 708 -19.80 -17.34 8.86
CA THR A 708 -19.95 -18.77 9.16
C THR A 708 -18.97 -19.23 10.24
N THR A 709 -19.06 -20.48 10.66
CA THR A 709 -18.03 -21.21 11.41
C THR A 709 -17.16 -22.05 10.47
N ALA A 710 -15.98 -22.48 10.96
CA ALA A 710 -15.12 -23.40 10.21
C ALA A 710 -15.80 -24.76 9.96
N GLY A 711 -16.61 -25.25 10.92
CA GLY A 711 -17.34 -26.51 10.80
C GLY A 711 -18.41 -26.49 9.70
N ASP A 712 -19.20 -25.44 9.63
CA ASP A 712 -20.22 -25.28 8.58
C ASP A 712 -19.58 -25.07 7.20
N LEU A 713 -18.47 -24.32 7.14
CA LEU A 713 -17.71 -24.13 5.91
C LEU A 713 -17.14 -25.46 5.39
N ARG A 714 -16.62 -26.33 6.28
CA ARG A 714 -16.19 -27.70 5.92
C ARG A 714 -17.36 -28.53 5.40
N ARG A 715 -18.53 -28.47 6.05
CA ARG A 715 -19.75 -29.19 5.61
C ARG A 715 -20.20 -28.75 4.22
N PHE A 716 -20.21 -27.44 3.94
CA PHE A 716 -20.47 -26.91 2.61
C PHE A 716 -19.46 -27.44 1.57
N GLY A 717 -18.16 -27.37 1.87
CA GLY A 717 -17.13 -27.87 0.97
C GLY A 717 -17.25 -29.36 0.67
N SER A 718 -17.54 -30.16 1.70
CA SER A 718 -17.78 -31.61 1.58
C SER A 718 -18.97 -31.92 0.68
N ALA A 719 -20.11 -31.24 0.90
CA ALA A 719 -21.31 -31.40 0.08
C ALA A 719 -21.09 -30.96 -1.39
N LEU A 720 -20.30 -29.92 -1.62
CA LEU A 720 -19.97 -29.46 -2.97
C LEU A 720 -19.11 -30.48 -3.72
N VAL A 721 -17.99 -30.92 -3.13
CA VAL A 721 -17.08 -31.87 -3.78
C VAL A 721 -17.67 -33.28 -3.87
N GLY A 722 -18.55 -33.64 -2.94
CA GLY A 722 -19.31 -34.90 -2.93
C GLY A 722 -20.46 -34.95 -3.94
N GLY A 723 -20.81 -33.82 -4.59
CA GLY A 723 -21.87 -33.76 -5.58
C GLY A 723 -23.29 -33.74 -4.99
N GLU A 724 -23.45 -33.35 -3.73
CA GLU A 724 -24.77 -33.20 -3.08
C GLU A 724 -25.47 -31.90 -3.53
N LEU A 725 -24.69 -30.87 -3.87
CA LEU A 725 -25.22 -29.54 -4.22
C LEU A 725 -25.50 -29.33 -5.71
N LEU A 726 -24.83 -30.10 -6.60
CA LEU A 726 -24.87 -29.91 -8.05
C LEU A 726 -24.89 -31.25 -8.77
N GLN A 727 -25.60 -31.34 -9.89
CA GLN A 727 -25.55 -32.48 -10.79
C GLN A 727 -24.12 -32.66 -11.34
N PRO A 728 -23.71 -33.90 -11.69
CA PRO A 728 -22.37 -34.17 -12.19
C PRO A 728 -21.95 -33.31 -13.39
N ALA A 729 -22.89 -32.99 -14.29
CA ALA A 729 -22.63 -32.13 -15.44
C ALA A 729 -22.30 -30.68 -15.04
N SER A 730 -23.04 -30.11 -14.09
CA SER A 730 -22.83 -28.75 -13.59
C SER A 730 -21.57 -28.65 -12.74
N LEU A 731 -21.29 -29.66 -11.91
CA LEU A 731 -20.03 -29.73 -11.15
C LEU A 731 -18.83 -29.83 -12.10
N ALA A 732 -18.95 -30.61 -13.19
CA ALA A 732 -17.91 -30.65 -14.23
C ALA A 732 -17.72 -29.29 -14.91
N GLN A 733 -18.80 -28.55 -15.20
CA GLN A 733 -18.71 -27.17 -15.71
C GLN A 733 -18.04 -26.23 -14.70
N MET A 734 -18.35 -26.35 -13.42
CA MET A 734 -17.74 -25.56 -12.34
C MET A 734 -16.22 -25.76 -12.25
N GLN A 735 -15.75 -26.95 -12.60
CA GLN A 735 -14.33 -27.34 -12.60
C GLN A 735 -13.63 -27.15 -13.96
N GLN A 736 -14.26 -26.48 -14.93
CA GLN A 736 -13.58 -26.06 -16.15
C GLN A 736 -12.75 -24.81 -15.88
N PHE A 737 -11.51 -25.01 -15.45
CA PHE A 737 -10.61 -23.92 -15.08
C PHE A 737 -10.02 -23.19 -16.30
N VAL A 738 -9.98 -21.86 -16.25
CA VAL A 738 -9.12 -21.02 -17.09
C VAL A 738 -7.90 -20.55 -16.29
N ASP A 739 -6.83 -20.19 -16.99
CA ASP A 739 -5.61 -19.66 -16.39
C ASP A 739 -5.86 -18.32 -15.68
N GLY A 740 -5.67 -18.30 -14.36
CA GLY A 740 -5.82 -17.14 -13.48
C GLY A 740 -4.59 -16.24 -13.38
N LYS A 741 -3.62 -16.39 -14.28
CA LYS A 741 -2.46 -15.49 -14.47
C LYS A 741 -1.57 -15.31 -13.24
N GLY A 742 -1.57 -16.27 -12.33
CA GLY A 742 -0.71 -16.20 -11.15
C GLY A 742 -1.14 -15.17 -10.11
N GLN A 743 -2.39 -14.68 -10.13
CA GLN A 743 -2.86 -13.70 -9.13
C GLN A 743 -2.88 -14.32 -7.71
N TYR A 744 -2.84 -13.46 -6.69
CA TYR A 744 -2.90 -13.83 -5.26
C TYR A 744 -1.77 -14.77 -4.80
N ASP A 745 -0.56 -14.58 -5.31
CA ASP A 745 0.61 -15.42 -5.02
C ASP A 745 0.36 -16.92 -5.27
N MET A 746 -0.53 -17.23 -6.22
CA MET A 746 -0.84 -18.59 -6.67
C MET A 746 -0.42 -18.77 -8.13
N PRO A 747 0.85 -19.12 -8.43
CA PRO A 747 1.38 -19.20 -9.80
C PRO A 747 0.59 -20.14 -10.72
N ASP A 748 0.01 -21.20 -10.15
CA ASP A 748 -0.79 -22.21 -10.85
C ASP A 748 -2.30 -21.98 -10.67
N LEU A 749 -2.71 -20.76 -10.35
CA LEU A 749 -4.12 -20.41 -10.18
C LEU A 749 -4.90 -20.74 -11.45
N GLY A 750 -5.89 -21.63 -11.30
CA GLY A 750 -6.96 -21.79 -12.27
C GLY A 750 -8.27 -21.30 -11.66
N TYR A 751 -9.16 -20.74 -12.50
CA TYR A 751 -10.46 -20.27 -12.07
C TYR A 751 -11.58 -20.90 -12.90
N GLY A 752 -12.49 -21.61 -12.23
CA GLY A 752 -13.67 -22.26 -12.78
C GLY A 752 -14.89 -21.36 -12.65
N LEU A 753 -16.05 -21.92 -12.30
CA LEU A 753 -17.26 -21.12 -12.03
C LEU A 753 -17.40 -20.88 -10.53
N GLY A 754 -16.74 -19.84 -10.03
CA GLY A 754 -16.69 -19.53 -8.58
C GLY A 754 -15.89 -20.53 -7.75
N LEU A 755 -14.97 -21.25 -8.40
CA LEU A 755 -14.10 -22.25 -7.81
C LEU A 755 -12.68 -22.01 -8.32
N MET A 756 -11.70 -22.05 -7.43
CA MET A 756 -10.28 -21.99 -7.75
C MET A 756 -9.68 -23.40 -7.80
N SER A 757 -8.68 -23.58 -8.66
CA SER A 757 -7.67 -24.63 -8.52
C SER A 757 -6.34 -24.00 -8.19
N ASN A 758 -5.57 -24.61 -7.29
CA ASN A 758 -4.23 -24.17 -6.94
C ASN A 758 -3.33 -25.38 -6.68
N ARG A 759 -2.04 -25.15 -6.47
CA ARG A 759 -1.11 -26.14 -5.95
C ARG A 759 -0.43 -25.63 -4.68
N LEU A 760 -0.65 -26.31 -3.55
CA LEU A 760 -0.01 -25.97 -2.29
C LEU A 760 1.41 -26.54 -2.25
N LEU A 761 2.40 -25.69 -1.98
CA LEU A 761 3.78 -26.12 -1.75
C LEU A 761 3.91 -26.62 -0.31
N LEU A 762 4.17 -27.91 -0.14
CA LEU A 762 4.35 -28.53 1.18
C LEU A 762 5.83 -28.59 1.51
N ALA A 763 6.19 -28.40 2.79
CA ALA A 763 7.59 -28.46 3.18
C ALA A 763 8.15 -29.87 2.91
N GLY A 764 9.37 -29.92 2.36
CA GLY A 764 10.04 -31.18 2.05
C GLY A 764 9.47 -31.99 0.88
N GLN A 765 8.49 -31.47 0.12
CA GLN A 765 7.97 -32.13 -1.09
C GLN A 765 8.37 -31.38 -2.36
N ASP A 766 8.95 -32.11 -3.32
CA ASP A 766 9.36 -31.55 -4.63
C ASP A 766 8.17 -31.29 -5.56
N THR A 767 7.01 -31.91 -5.29
CA THR A 767 5.80 -31.78 -6.12
C THR A 767 4.68 -31.10 -5.31
N PRO A 768 4.21 -29.92 -5.73
CA PRO A 768 3.10 -29.23 -5.07
C PRO A 768 1.79 -30.04 -5.12
N LEU A 769 1.02 -30.02 -4.04
CA LEU A 769 -0.25 -30.75 -3.87
C LEU A 769 -1.40 -30.02 -4.59
N PRO A 770 -2.06 -30.62 -5.59
CA PRO A 770 -3.22 -30.02 -6.23
C PRO A 770 -4.40 -29.91 -5.28
N VAL A 771 -5.02 -28.73 -5.25
CA VAL A 771 -6.23 -28.45 -4.47
C VAL A 771 -7.27 -27.72 -5.31
N ILE A 772 -8.53 -27.94 -4.98
CA ILE A 772 -9.68 -27.20 -5.52
C ILE A 772 -10.49 -26.62 -4.37
N GLY A 773 -11.03 -25.42 -4.55
CA GLY A 773 -11.61 -24.69 -3.43
C GLY A 773 -11.60 -23.19 -3.69
N HIS A 774 -11.35 -22.37 -2.68
CA HIS A 774 -11.24 -20.92 -2.85
C HIS A 774 -10.56 -20.29 -1.60
N ILE A 775 -10.03 -19.07 -1.74
CA ILE A 775 -9.57 -18.23 -0.61
C ILE A 775 -10.48 -17.01 -0.39
N GLY A 776 -10.52 -16.51 0.83
CA GLY A 776 -11.41 -15.44 1.24
C GLY A 776 -10.67 -14.31 1.94
N GLY A 777 -11.06 -13.08 1.68
CA GLY A 777 -10.61 -11.94 2.48
C GLY A 777 -11.57 -10.77 2.40
N PHE A 778 -11.97 -10.23 3.55
CA PHE A 778 -12.80 -9.03 3.67
C PHE A 778 -12.88 -8.57 5.13
N GLY A 779 -12.90 -7.26 5.39
CA GLY A 779 -13.20 -6.70 6.72
C GLY A 779 -12.31 -7.22 7.85
N GLY A 780 -10.99 -7.34 7.61
CA GLY A 780 -10.06 -7.81 8.64
C GLY A 780 -9.85 -9.33 8.72
N PHE A 781 -10.47 -10.11 7.82
CA PHE A 781 -10.38 -11.58 7.84
C PHE A 781 -9.65 -12.13 6.61
N ARG A 782 -9.06 -13.33 6.79
CA ARG A 782 -8.54 -14.19 5.75
C ARG A 782 -9.03 -15.62 5.98
N ALA A 783 -9.40 -16.33 4.93
CA ALA A 783 -9.95 -17.68 5.02
C ALA A 783 -9.54 -18.53 3.82
N ALA A 784 -9.57 -19.85 3.99
CA ALA A 784 -9.38 -20.80 2.90
C ALA A 784 -10.31 -22.01 3.07
N LEU A 785 -10.80 -22.51 1.95
CA LEU A 785 -11.48 -23.79 1.84
C LEU A 785 -10.79 -24.56 0.72
N TRP A 786 -10.10 -25.65 1.04
CA TRP A 786 -9.35 -26.44 0.07
C TRP A 786 -9.67 -27.93 0.22
N TYR A 787 -10.04 -28.55 -0.89
CA TYR A 787 -10.12 -30.00 -1.04
C TYR A 787 -8.93 -30.49 -1.86
N ALA A 788 -8.23 -31.51 -1.36
CA ALA A 788 -7.12 -32.16 -2.04
C ALA A 788 -7.61 -33.52 -2.60
N PRO A 789 -7.90 -33.63 -3.91
CA PRO A 789 -8.47 -34.87 -4.48
C PRO A 789 -7.57 -36.08 -4.28
N GLU A 790 -6.25 -35.90 -4.38
CA GLU A 790 -5.26 -36.96 -4.20
C GLU A 790 -5.23 -37.52 -2.77
N ARG A 791 -5.60 -36.68 -1.80
CA ARG A 791 -5.66 -37.06 -0.38
C ARG A 791 -7.06 -37.35 0.11
N GLN A 792 -8.09 -37.05 -0.70
CA GLN A 792 -9.49 -37.05 -0.31
C GLN A 792 -9.75 -36.34 1.03
N ALA A 793 -9.00 -35.26 1.27
CA ALA A 793 -9.05 -34.49 2.51
C ALA A 793 -9.48 -33.05 2.23
N LEU A 794 -10.20 -32.46 3.18
CA LEU A 794 -10.71 -31.09 3.09
C LEU A 794 -10.27 -30.28 4.29
N VAL A 795 -9.88 -29.04 4.05
CA VAL A 795 -9.45 -28.07 5.05
C VAL A 795 -10.28 -26.80 4.90
N ALA A 796 -10.91 -26.35 5.98
CA ALA A 796 -11.60 -25.07 6.08
C ALA A 796 -10.98 -24.28 7.24
N LEU A 797 -10.39 -23.13 6.96
CA LEU A 797 -9.74 -22.31 7.98
C LEU A 797 -10.07 -20.83 7.84
N SER A 798 -9.97 -20.11 8.94
CA SER A 798 -10.11 -18.66 8.99
C SER A 798 -9.19 -18.08 10.03
N VAL A 799 -8.64 -16.90 9.74
CA VAL A 799 -7.87 -16.06 10.66
C VAL A 799 -8.44 -14.65 10.64
N ASN A 800 -8.39 -13.97 11.77
CA ASN A 800 -8.88 -12.59 11.89
C ASN A 800 -7.77 -11.55 11.69
N GLN A 801 -6.92 -11.74 10.67
CA GLN A 801 -5.84 -10.84 10.30
C GLN A 801 -5.71 -10.74 8.78
N THR A 802 -5.61 -9.53 8.22
CA THR A 802 -5.46 -9.33 6.75
C THR A 802 -4.08 -9.67 6.21
N ALA A 803 -3.04 -9.50 7.03
CA ALA A 803 -1.64 -9.62 6.63
C ALA A 803 -1.12 -11.07 6.63
N VAL A 804 -1.99 -12.04 6.34
CA VAL A 804 -1.71 -13.48 6.36
C VAL A 804 -2.18 -14.09 5.06
N ASP A 805 -1.35 -14.93 4.44
CA ASP A 805 -1.81 -15.84 3.40
C ASP A 805 -2.40 -17.09 4.06
N PRO A 806 -3.71 -17.36 3.92
CA PRO A 806 -4.31 -18.57 4.49
C PRO A 806 -3.78 -19.87 3.85
N ASN A 807 -3.12 -19.80 2.68
CA ASN A 807 -2.50 -20.96 2.04
C ASN A 807 -1.31 -21.52 2.84
N ASP A 808 -0.55 -20.68 3.54
CA ASP A 808 0.58 -21.12 4.37
C ASP A 808 0.13 -22.05 5.50
N LEU A 809 -0.99 -21.69 6.14
CA LEU A 809 -1.59 -22.51 7.19
C LEU A 809 -2.22 -23.77 6.61
N ALA A 810 -2.90 -23.66 5.46
CA ALA A 810 -3.48 -24.82 4.78
C ALA A 810 -2.42 -25.83 4.34
N ALA A 811 -1.26 -25.37 3.88
CA ALA A 811 -0.14 -26.22 3.49
C ALA A 811 0.40 -27.03 4.68
N GLN A 812 0.63 -26.38 5.83
CA GLN A 812 1.07 -27.05 7.06
C GLN A 812 0.06 -28.10 7.53
N VAL A 813 -1.24 -27.77 7.49
CA VAL A 813 -2.30 -28.72 7.85
C VAL A 813 -2.32 -29.92 6.90
N MET A 814 -2.23 -29.67 5.60
CA MET A 814 -2.19 -30.76 4.61
C MET A 814 -0.97 -31.65 4.83
N GLU A 815 0.21 -31.09 5.05
CA GLU A 815 1.43 -31.85 5.38
C GLU A 815 1.20 -32.81 6.56
N ILE A 816 0.61 -32.31 7.65
CA ILE A 816 0.30 -33.11 8.84
C ILE A 816 -0.65 -34.27 8.54
N ILE A 817 -1.67 -34.05 7.69
CA ILE A 817 -2.64 -35.08 7.30
C ILE A 817 -1.97 -36.23 6.49
N ALA A 818 -0.82 -36.00 5.87
CA ALA A 818 -0.12 -37.01 5.07
C ALA A 818 0.88 -37.87 5.86
N GLU A 819 1.25 -37.45 7.07
CA GLU A 819 2.14 -38.18 7.99
C GLU A 819 1.34 -39.04 8.97
#